data_AF-B1ZK90-F1
#
_entry.id   AF-B1ZK90-F1
#
_cell.length_a   1.000
_cell.length_b   1.000
_cell.length_c   1.000
_cell.angle_alpha   90.00
_cell.angle_beta   90.00
_cell.angle_gamma   90.00
#
_symmetry.space_group_name_H-M   'P 1'
#
loop_
_entity.id
_entity.type
_entity.pdbx_description
1 polymer ?
#
loop_
_entity_poly.entity_id
_entity_poly.type
_entity_poly.pdbx_seq_one_letter_code
_entity_poly.pdbx_strand_id
1 'polypeptide(L)'
;MWAGRATPFSLVPTDDPLFGRRLVLPDPPRSGQGRWIVLTYTLPARARPQRPLLRLLRAAGRRDSFVLPGLALGSARWLGYLPEDCEGIEIAAEPGFVLTRVGLRGSGSVFAEALLKRPGRAAAALRAGLARDERRWRDSLRGACAVTPLRRYPAWKAVRLSRSEPGEPASGAHIRLVLPAAFAQADAVARSVASLRAQTHRNWSLLVAWTEGVPPARPAGDLRVTSAEWDPTVALQDLCAGADLFGLLRPGDILAPEALSLLAESAAAEAAEMIYADEETGGRRITPCLKPDWSPDLALVTGYVGAPALTTGAFLAGLPAAPVGASEEAALALDLATATATRVVHLPRILCRRAPQTAAPADRAPRLDAYLWAAGSPARTVRHEGRLDLHWPRPEPAPLVSIVIPSRDRLDLIARVTDGVLGMTDYPSLELVIVDNGSTDPAVLALYERLRADPRVRIAPYPHPFNFSAMVNAGARAARGDILVLLNNDVAVLRPDWLDVLVAQAVRPEVGAVGAKLLYEDGRLQHAGVVVGLGGEAGHILRRRPADTPGHLDRLRVAHEVSGVTAACLAVVREKYRAVGGFDEETFPIDFNDIDFCLRLGAQGWKTVWTPHAVLSHLESVSRGRPVGAARARFEREAAAFTERWRAVIRHDPFYHPALSLTTFGEELE
;
A
#
# COMPACT_ATOMS: atom_id res chain seq x y z
N MET A 1 15.50 4.14 -28.42
CA MET A 1 14.44 4.98 -29.02
C MET A 1 13.57 5.70 -27.97
N TRP A 2 13.01 5.01 -26.96
CA TRP A 2 12.00 5.62 -26.04
C TRP A 2 12.53 6.56 -24.94
N ALA A 3 13.85 6.66 -24.79
CA ALA A 3 14.46 7.60 -23.86
C ALA A 3 14.48 9.05 -24.39
N GLY A 4 14.11 9.29 -25.65
CA GLY A 4 14.16 10.61 -26.28
C GLY A 4 15.57 11.09 -26.62
N ARG A 5 15.67 12.27 -27.25
CA ARG A 5 16.94 12.92 -27.59
C ARG A 5 17.62 13.37 -26.30
N ALA A 6 18.83 12.86 -26.03
CA ALA A 6 19.60 13.30 -24.87
C ALA A 6 19.79 14.81 -24.94
N THR A 7 19.46 15.50 -23.86
CA THR A 7 19.48 16.95 -23.80
C THR A 7 20.39 17.36 -22.63
N PRO A 8 21.38 18.24 -22.85
CA PRO A 8 22.16 18.80 -21.76
C PRO A 8 21.25 19.44 -20.73
N PHE A 9 21.63 19.41 -19.46
CA PHE A 9 20.87 20.01 -18.38
C PHE A 9 21.80 20.41 -17.24
N SER A 10 21.34 21.33 -16.40
CA SER A 10 21.94 21.61 -15.10
C SER A 10 20.87 21.59 -14.02
N LEU A 11 21.28 21.29 -12.79
CA LEU A 11 20.45 21.42 -11.60
C LEU A 11 21.01 22.59 -10.79
N VAL A 12 20.22 23.65 -10.65
CA VAL A 12 20.59 24.82 -9.84
C VAL A 12 19.84 24.77 -8.50
N PRO A 13 20.45 25.18 -7.38
CA PRO A 13 19.74 25.33 -6.12
C PRO A 13 18.55 26.28 -6.24
N THR A 14 17.55 26.12 -5.38
CA THR A 14 16.46 27.08 -5.21
C THR A 14 16.37 27.49 -3.74
N ASP A 15 15.70 28.61 -3.48
CA ASP A 15 15.38 29.06 -2.12
C ASP A 15 14.14 28.35 -1.54
N ASP A 16 13.50 27.45 -2.31
CA ASP A 16 12.36 26.69 -1.82
C ASP A 16 12.85 25.55 -0.90
N PRO A 17 12.43 25.51 0.38
CA PRO A 17 12.93 24.55 1.35
C PRO A 17 12.57 23.11 1.01
N LEU A 18 11.55 22.89 0.16
CA LEU A 18 11.12 21.57 -0.27
C LEU A 18 11.66 21.24 -1.66
N PHE A 19 11.57 22.17 -2.60
CA PHE A 19 11.97 22.01 -3.99
C PHE A 19 13.37 22.56 -4.26
N GLY A 20 14.35 22.13 -3.47
CA GLY A 20 15.71 22.73 -3.44
C GLY A 20 16.54 22.62 -4.73
N ARG A 21 15.99 22.07 -5.83
CA ARG A 21 16.67 21.99 -7.13
C ARG A 21 15.74 22.38 -8.27
N ARG A 22 16.20 23.26 -9.15
CA ARG A 22 15.55 23.62 -10.42
C ARG A 22 16.31 22.99 -11.58
N LEU A 23 15.56 22.31 -12.46
CA LEU A 23 16.08 21.74 -13.69
C LEU A 23 16.09 22.80 -14.79
N VAL A 24 17.28 23.13 -15.26
CA VAL A 24 17.51 24.08 -16.37
C VAL A 24 17.83 23.30 -17.63
N LEU A 25 17.10 23.62 -18.70
CA LEU A 25 17.28 23.05 -20.04
C LEU A 25 17.76 24.16 -20.99
N PRO A 26 18.69 23.88 -21.91
CA PRO A 26 19.29 24.90 -22.79
C PRO A 26 18.29 25.48 -23.80
N ASP A 27 17.35 24.65 -24.26
CA ASP A 27 16.34 25.06 -25.25
C ASP A 27 15.01 25.38 -24.55
N PRO A 28 14.49 26.62 -24.62
CA PRO A 28 13.11 26.89 -24.25
C PRO A 28 12.15 26.09 -25.16
N PRO A 29 10.91 25.80 -24.72
CA PRO A 29 9.92 25.22 -25.61
C PRO A 29 9.73 26.11 -26.85
N ARG A 30 9.56 25.51 -28.04
CA ARG A 30 9.23 26.28 -29.25
C ARG A 30 7.89 26.96 -29.02
N SER A 31 7.79 28.24 -29.37
CA SER A 31 6.56 29.03 -29.23
C SER A 31 5.36 28.27 -29.83
N GLY A 32 4.32 28.06 -29.03
CA GLY A 32 3.07 27.42 -29.46
C GLY A 32 3.09 25.89 -29.57
N GLN A 33 4.08 25.18 -29.00
CA GLN A 33 4.04 23.70 -28.91
C GLN A 33 4.62 23.15 -27.60
N GLY A 34 3.79 22.44 -26.82
CA GLY A 34 4.25 21.69 -25.66
C GLY A 34 5.10 20.46 -26.05
N ARG A 35 5.91 19.96 -25.12
CA ARG A 35 6.88 18.88 -25.38
C ARG A 35 6.88 17.80 -24.31
N TRP A 36 7.35 16.60 -24.64
CA TRP A 36 7.47 15.52 -23.66
C TRP A 36 8.90 15.43 -23.13
N ILE A 37 9.03 15.08 -21.85
CA ILE A 37 10.29 14.92 -21.15
C ILE A 37 10.38 13.54 -20.50
N VAL A 38 11.55 12.92 -20.58
CA VAL A 38 11.91 11.70 -19.88
C VAL A 38 13.03 12.00 -18.92
N LEU A 39 12.78 11.81 -17.63
CA LEU A 39 13.79 11.93 -16.58
C LEU A 39 14.24 10.51 -16.20
N THR A 40 15.54 10.27 -16.18
CA THR A 40 16.15 9.06 -15.61
C THR A 40 16.98 9.47 -14.42
N TYR A 41 16.77 8.79 -13.29
CA TYR A 41 17.44 9.13 -12.04
C TYR A 41 17.73 7.89 -11.21
N THR A 42 18.66 8.07 -10.28
CA THR A 42 19.07 7.07 -9.28
C THR A 42 19.03 7.72 -7.90
N LEU A 43 18.98 6.87 -6.88
CA LEU A 43 19.22 7.22 -5.49
C LEU A 43 20.29 6.25 -4.96
N PRO A 44 20.99 6.60 -3.88
CA PRO A 44 21.84 5.66 -3.18
C PRO A 44 21.05 4.39 -2.87
N ALA A 45 21.68 3.21 -3.00
CA ALA A 45 21.00 1.94 -2.71
C ALA A 45 20.34 1.93 -1.31
N ARG A 46 21.02 2.59 -0.36
CA ARG A 46 20.65 2.75 1.05
C ARG A 46 19.60 3.81 1.33
N ALA A 47 19.29 4.69 0.38
CA ALA A 47 18.26 5.70 0.61
C ALA A 47 16.91 5.00 0.78
N ARG A 48 16.14 5.40 1.81
CA ARG A 48 14.72 5.03 1.87
C ARG A 48 14.09 5.41 0.54
N PRO A 49 13.45 4.46 -0.18
CA PRO A 49 12.99 4.67 -1.55
C PRO A 49 11.69 5.48 -1.59
N GLN A 50 11.75 6.69 -1.03
CA GLN A 50 10.73 7.70 -1.19
C GLN A 50 10.69 8.16 -2.65
N ARG A 51 9.47 8.36 -3.15
CA ARG A 51 9.23 8.92 -4.48
C ARG A 51 9.66 10.39 -4.50
N PRO A 52 10.48 10.81 -5.48
CA PRO A 52 10.73 12.24 -5.70
C PRO A 52 9.44 12.97 -6.06
N LEU A 53 9.39 14.27 -5.80
CA LEU A 53 8.33 15.15 -6.30
C LEU A 53 8.89 16.05 -7.39
N LEU A 54 8.05 16.38 -8.36
CA LEU A 54 8.35 17.33 -9.42
C LEU A 54 7.24 18.37 -9.47
N ARG A 55 7.62 19.64 -9.52
CA ARG A 55 6.70 20.78 -9.66
C ARG A 55 7.01 21.51 -10.95
N LEU A 56 6.00 21.66 -11.79
CA LEU A 56 6.05 22.56 -12.94
C LEU A 56 5.58 23.95 -12.49
N LEU A 57 6.40 24.95 -12.75
CA LEU A 57 6.02 26.36 -12.65
C LEU A 57 5.41 26.78 -13.98
N ARG A 58 4.23 27.38 -13.93
CA ARG A 58 3.46 27.77 -15.11
C ARG A 58 3.06 29.24 -15.04
N ALA A 59 2.78 29.81 -16.22
CA ALA A 59 2.32 31.19 -16.34
C ALA A 59 1.11 31.48 -15.43
N ALA A 60 1.01 32.75 -15.00
CA ALA A 60 0.05 33.24 -14.03
C ALA A 60 0.16 32.57 -12.64
N GLY A 61 1.35 32.12 -12.26
CA GLY A 61 1.64 31.59 -10.92
C GLY A 61 1.08 30.18 -10.66
N ARG A 62 0.59 29.49 -11.69
CA ARG A 62 0.05 28.14 -11.57
C ARG A 62 1.17 27.12 -11.30
N ARG A 63 0.85 26.07 -10.55
CA ARG A 63 1.79 25.00 -10.17
C ARG A 63 1.15 23.65 -10.39
N ASP A 64 1.82 22.77 -11.13
CA ASP A 64 1.40 21.37 -11.32
C ASP A 64 2.42 20.46 -10.62
N SER A 65 1.98 19.68 -9.63
CA SER A 65 2.85 18.76 -8.88
C SER A 65 2.67 17.31 -9.32
N PHE A 66 3.76 16.54 -9.29
CA PHE A 66 3.80 15.15 -9.72
C PHE A 66 4.61 14.31 -8.76
N VAL A 67 4.08 13.15 -8.39
CA VAL A 67 4.82 12.10 -7.69
C VAL A 67 5.54 11.24 -8.72
N LEU A 68 6.86 11.13 -8.60
CA LEU A 68 7.69 10.36 -9.50
C LEU A 68 7.72 8.86 -9.10
N PRO A 69 8.03 7.95 -10.03
CA PRO A 69 8.24 6.54 -9.70
C PRO A 69 9.32 6.33 -8.64
N GLY A 70 9.07 5.43 -7.70
CA GLY A 70 10.08 5.03 -6.74
C GLY A 70 11.10 4.07 -7.36
N LEU A 71 12.15 3.77 -6.60
CA LEU A 71 13.27 2.97 -7.08
C LEU A 71 13.25 1.61 -6.38
N ALA A 72 12.92 0.53 -7.10
CA ALA A 72 13.03 -0.84 -6.58
C ALA A 72 14.23 -1.62 -7.13
N LEU A 73 14.85 -1.12 -8.20
CA LEU A 73 15.96 -1.75 -8.93
C LEU A 73 17.16 -0.81 -9.12
N GLY A 74 17.26 0.24 -8.32
CA GLY A 74 18.37 1.21 -8.34
C GLY A 74 18.24 2.36 -9.35
N SER A 75 17.38 2.26 -10.38
CA SER A 75 17.03 3.39 -11.25
C SER A 75 15.54 3.45 -11.57
N ALA A 76 15.04 4.67 -11.79
CA ALA A 76 13.69 4.94 -12.24
C ALA A 76 13.65 5.88 -13.45
N ARG A 77 12.54 5.84 -14.19
CA ARG A 77 12.28 6.75 -15.31
C ARG A 77 10.88 7.31 -15.21
N TRP A 78 10.76 8.61 -15.36
CA TRP A 78 9.49 9.33 -15.43
C TRP A 78 9.28 9.92 -16.82
N LEU A 79 8.07 9.78 -17.36
CA LEU A 79 7.64 10.41 -18.60
C LEU A 79 6.58 11.45 -18.26
N GLY A 80 6.86 12.71 -18.57
CA GLY A 80 5.97 13.84 -18.36
C GLY A 80 5.76 14.66 -19.61
N TYR A 81 4.72 15.48 -19.58
CA TYR A 81 4.45 16.49 -20.60
C TYR A 81 4.71 17.87 -19.99
N LEU A 82 5.44 18.69 -20.73
CA LEU A 82 5.73 20.09 -20.44
C LEU A 82 4.80 20.94 -21.32
N PRO A 83 3.77 21.58 -20.71
CA PRO A 83 2.91 22.52 -21.41
C PRO A 83 3.70 23.70 -22.00
N GLU A 84 3.07 24.43 -22.91
CA GLU A 84 3.65 25.62 -23.57
C GLU A 84 3.95 26.75 -22.60
N ASP A 85 3.10 26.90 -21.58
CA ASP A 85 3.22 27.91 -20.52
C ASP A 85 4.08 27.44 -19.35
N CYS A 86 4.88 26.38 -19.52
CA CYS A 86 5.82 25.90 -18.50
C CYS A 86 7.05 26.82 -18.44
N GLU A 87 7.19 27.54 -17.35
CA GLU A 87 8.27 28.51 -17.09
C GLU A 87 9.45 27.87 -16.33
N GLY A 88 9.21 26.79 -15.60
CA GLY A 88 10.24 26.13 -14.82
C GLY A 88 9.88 24.71 -14.35
N ILE A 89 10.90 23.95 -13.97
CA ILE A 89 10.75 22.59 -13.43
C ILE A 89 11.58 22.52 -12.15
N GLU A 90 10.95 22.15 -11.05
CA GLU A 90 11.61 22.02 -9.76
C GLU A 90 11.42 20.61 -9.22
N ILE A 91 12.41 20.12 -8.48
CA ILE A 91 12.48 18.74 -7.99
C ILE A 91 12.73 18.76 -6.49
N ALA A 92 11.89 18.05 -5.75
CA ALA A 92 12.13 17.68 -4.36
C ALA A 92 12.54 16.21 -4.31
N ALA A 93 13.72 15.92 -3.77
CA ALA A 93 14.24 14.56 -3.70
C ALA A 93 15.17 14.40 -2.50
N GLU A 94 15.36 13.14 -2.09
CA GLU A 94 16.24 12.78 -0.97
C GLU A 94 17.72 13.13 -1.24
N PRO A 95 18.53 13.27 -0.18
CA PRO A 95 19.98 13.33 -0.29
C PRO A 95 20.52 12.20 -1.18
N GLY A 96 21.50 12.53 -2.03
CA GLY A 96 22.06 11.59 -2.99
C GLY A 96 21.23 11.35 -4.25
N PHE A 97 20.08 12.01 -4.43
CA PHE A 97 19.37 11.99 -5.73
C PHE A 97 20.28 12.45 -6.86
N VAL A 98 20.43 11.60 -7.88
CA VAL A 98 21.18 11.92 -9.09
C VAL A 98 20.24 11.82 -10.29
N LEU A 99 19.99 12.97 -10.93
CA LEU A 99 19.38 12.98 -12.26
C LEU A 99 20.46 12.58 -13.26
N THR A 100 20.38 11.36 -13.79
CA THR A 100 21.43 10.80 -14.67
C THR A 100 21.22 11.15 -16.13
N ARG A 101 19.97 11.40 -16.53
CA ARG A 101 19.66 11.74 -17.93
C ARG A 101 18.35 12.49 -18.07
N VAL A 102 18.37 13.52 -18.91
CA VAL A 102 17.18 14.18 -19.45
C VAL A 102 17.04 13.87 -20.94
N GLY A 103 15.86 13.44 -21.35
CA GLY A 103 15.53 13.18 -22.74
C GLY A 103 14.28 13.92 -23.20
N LEU A 104 14.37 14.69 -24.28
CA LEU A 104 13.21 15.34 -24.89
C LEU A 104 12.58 14.47 -25.97
N ARG A 105 11.26 14.52 -26.07
CA ARG A 105 10.46 13.75 -27.03
C ARG A 105 9.39 14.62 -27.67
N GLY A 106 9.17 14.39 -28.96
CA GLY A 106 8.01 14.92 -29.67
C GLY A 106 6.76 14.07 -29.45
N SER A 107 5.60 14.69 -29.54
CA SER A 107 4.29 14.03 -29.41
C SER A 107 4.12 12.83 -30.35
N GLY A 108 4.60 12.92 -31.60
CA GLY A 108 4.55 11.81 -32.55
C GLY A 108 5.34 10.57 -32.10
N SER A 109 6.49 10.77 -31.45
CA SER A 109 7.28 9.67 -30.89
C SER A 109 6.58 8.99 -29.72
N VAL A 110 5.90 9.76 -28.86
CA VAL A 110 5.14 9.21 -27.73
C VAL A 110 3.89 8.49 -28.23
N PHE A 111 3.20 9.05 -29.22
CA PHE A 111 2.04 8.41 -29.86
C PHE A 111 2.42 7.09 -30.53
N ALA A 112 3.54 7.03 -31.27
CA ALA A 112 4.02 5.79 -31.89
C ALA A 112 4.33 4.70 -30.85
N GLU A 113 4.95 5.07 -29.71
CA GLU A 113 5.16 4.13 -28.62
C GLU A 113 3.84 3.68 -27.97
N ALA A 114 2.89 4.60 -27.79
CA ALA A 114 1.57 4.28 -27.27
C ALA A 114 0.87 3.26 -28.19
N LEU A 115 0.97 3.41 -29.51
CA LEU A 115 0.41 2.49 -30.49
C LEU A 115 1.02 1.08 -30.37
N LEU A 116 2.35 0.99 -30.22
CA LEU A 116 3.07 -0.28 -30.06
C LEU A 116 2.78 -0.96 -28.71
N LYS A 117 2.65 -0.19 -27.64
CA LYS A 117 2.44 -0.72 -26.29
C LYS A 117 0.98 -1.06 -26.01
N ARG A 118 0.06 -0.15 -26.36
CA ARG A 118 -1.37 -0.20 -26.05
C ARG A 118 -2.20 0.53 -27.12
N PRO A 119 -2.48 -0.13 -28.27
CA PRO A 119 -3.14 0.51 -29.41
C PRO A 119 -4.53 1.09 -29.05
N GLY A 120 -5.30 0.43 -28.19
CA GLY A 120 -6.60 0.95 -27.75
C GLY A 120 -6.51 2.29 -27.00
N ARG A 121 -5.46 2.50 -26.19
CA ARG A 121 -5.23 3.79 -25.52
C ARG A 121 -4.68 4.85 -26.48
N ALA A 122 -3.88 4.45 -27.46
CA ALA A 122 -3.46 5.37 -28.53
C ALA A 122 -4.66 5.88 -29.34
N ALA A 123 -5.62 5.02 -29.66
CA ALA A 123 -6.87 5.42 -30.32
C ALA A 123 -7.72 6.36 -29.45
N ALA A 124 -7.79 6.11 -28.14
CA ALA A 124 -8.44 7.04 -27.20
C ALA A 124 -7.73 8.41 -27.16
N ALA A 125 -6.39 8.42 -27.15
CA ALA A 125 -5.60 9.65 -27.22
C ALA A 125 -5.86 10.40 -28.53
N LEU A 126 -5.89 9.70 -29.67
CA LEU A 126 -6.16 10.31 -30.98
C LEU A 126 -7.53 11.00 -31.00
N ARG A 127 -8.58 10.32 -30.52
CA ARG A 127 -9.93 10.91 -30.41
C ARG A 127 -9.96 12.15 -29.52
N ALA A 128 -9.29 12.11 -28.36
CA ALA A 128 -9.17 13.27 -27.48
C ALA A 128 -8.41 14.43 -28.15
N GLY A 129 -7.34 14.14 -28.90
CA GLY A 129 -6.60 15.14 -29.67
C GLY A 129 -7.46 15.80 -30.75
N LEU A 130 -8.24 15.01 -31.50
CA LEU A 130 -9.20 15.53 -32.50
C LEU A 130 -10.29 16.40 -31.85
N ALA A 131 -10.73 16.05 -30.65
CA ALA A 131 -11.68 16.82 -29.85
C ALA A 131 -11.05 18.02 -29.12
N ARG A 132 -9.73 18.27 -29.28
CA ARG A 132 -8.97 19.31 -28.58
C ARG A 132 -9.03 19.22 -27.04
N ASP A 133 -9.25 18.02 -26.50
CA ASP A 133 -9.15 17.74 -25.06
C ASP A 133 -7.70 17.37 -24.72
N GLU A 134 -6.87 18.39 -24.51
CA GLU A 134 -5.44 18.25 -24.24
C GLU A 134 -5.17 17.38 -23.00
N ARG A 135 -5.95 17.58 -21.93
CA ARG A 135 -5.81 16.83 -20.69
C ARG A 135 -5.99 15.34 -20.96
N ARG A 136 -7.10 14.95 -21.59
CA ARG A 136 -7.40 13.54 -21.88
C ARG A 136 -6.43 12.94 -22.90
N TRP A 137 -5.98 13.72 -23.87
CA TRP A 137 -4.94 13.32 -24.82
C TRP A 137 -3.63 12.97 -24.10
N ARG A 138 -3.13 13.89 -23.27
CA ARG A 138 -1.91 13.72 -22.47
C ARG A 138 -2.02 12.52 -21.52
N ASP A 139 -3.12 12.44 -20.78
CA ASP A 139 -3.31 11.37 -19.79
C ASP A 139 -3.40 10.00 -20.44
N SER A 140 -4.05 9.90 -21.61
CA SER A 140 -4.11 8.66 -22.39
C SER A 140 -2.73 8.21 -22.89
N LEU A 141 -1.92 9.14 -23.41
CA LEU A 141 -0.55 8.87 -23.86
C LEU A 141 0.37 8.47 -22.71
N ARG A 142 0.35 9.24 -21.62
CA ARG A 142 1.13 8.94 -20.42
C ARG A 142 0.76 7.56 -19.86
N GLY A 143 -0.52 7.27 -19.73
CA GLY A 143 -1.00 5.96 -19.26
C GLY A 143 -0.63 4.80 -20.19
N ALA A 144 -0.49 5.04 -21.50
CA ALA A 144 -0.06 4.02 -22.45
C ALA A 144 1.45 3.74 -22.38
N CYS A 145 2.27 4.78 -22.18
CA CYS A 145 3.73 4.68 -22.28
C CYS A 145 4.45 4.50 -20.93
N ALA A 146 3.94 5.12 -19.87
CA ALA A 146 4.58 5.16 -18.55
C ALA A 146 4.21 3.96 -17.66
N VAL A 147 3.05 3.33 -17.90
CA VAL A 147 2.60 2.15 -17.14
C VAL A 147 2.97 0.87 -17.88
N THR A 148 3.65 -0.05 -17.18
CA THR A 148 4.04 -1.34 -17.75
C THR A 148 3.27 -2.46 -17.05
N PRO A 149 2.46 -3.26 -17.77
CA PRO A 149 1.78 -4.39 -17.16
C PRO A 149 2.79 -5.41 -16.61
N LEU A 150 2.46 -6.11 -15.52
CA LEU A 150 3.30 -7.15 -14.91
C LEU A 150 3.79 -8.21 -15.92
N ARG A 151 2.98 -8.54 -16.93
CA ARG A 151 3.41 -9.48 -18.00
C ARG A 151 4.66 -9.05 -18.78
N ARG A 152 5.01 -7.76 -18.76
CA ARG A 152 6.21 -7.19 -19.40
C ARG A 152 7.29 -6.83 -18.37
N TYR A 153 7.22 -7.38 -17.16
CA TYR A 153 8.17 -7.14 -16.09
C TYR A 153 9.65 -7.33 -16.50
N PRO A 154 10.07 -8.39 -17.23
CA PRO A 154 11.48 -8.53 -17.61
C PRO A 154 12.03 -7.35 -18.42
N ALA A 155 11.22 -6.79 -19.32
CA ALA A 155 11.61 -5.60 -20.09
C ALA A 155 11.63 -4.33 -19.23
N TRP A 156 10.72 -4.22 -18.26
CA TRP A 156 10.72 -3.14 -17.27
C TRP A 156 11.97 -3.19 -16.38
N LYS A 157 12.34 -4.39 -15.91
CA LYS A 157 13.53 -4.65 -15.10
C LYS A 157 14.82 -4.30 -15.85
N ALA A 158 14.98 -4.79 -17.08
CA ALA A 158 16.21 -4.64 -17.87
C ALA A 158 16.63 -3.17 -18.05
N VAL A 159 15.67 -2.25 -18.10
CA VAL A 159 15.94 -0.81 -18.30
C VAL A 159 16.07 0.00 -17.00
N ARG A 160 15.88 -0.65 -15.84
CA ARG A 160 15.88 -0.05 -14.50
C ARG A 160 16.91 -0.64 -13.57
N LEU A 161 17.36 -1.86 -13.83
CA LEU A 161 18.41 -2.51 -13.07
C LEU A 161 19.68 -1.67 -13.15
N SER A 162 20.00 -1.05 -12.04
CA SER A 162 21.23 -0.31 -11.80
C SER A 162 21.75 -0.77 -10.45
N ARG A 163 22.89 -1.44 -10.46
CA ARG A 163 23.57 -1.83 -9.23
C ARG A 163 24.45 -0.67 -8.80
N SER A 164 24.37 -0.29 -7.54
CA SER A 164 25.36 0.62 -6.97
C SER A 164 26.70 -0.12 -6.91
N GLU A 165 27.81 0.60 -7.09
CA GLU A 165 29.11 -0.01 -6.80
C GLU A 165 29.18 -0.42 -5.33
N PRO A 166 29.84 -1.55 -5.01
CA PRO A 166 30.06 -1.95 -3.63
C PRO A 166 30.77 -0.83 -2.87
N GLY A 167 30.05 -0.12 -2.01
CA GLY A 167 30.68 0.67 -0.95
C GLY A 167 31.31 -0.26 0.08
N GLU A 168 32.22 0.26 0.91
CA GLU A 168 32.65 -0.49 2.09
C GLU A 168 31.43 -0.86 2.96
N PRO A 169 31.36 -2.12 3.44
CA PRO A 169 30.28 -2.55 4.31
C PRO A 169 30.32 -1.71 5.59
N ALA A 170 29.23 -1.02 5.89
CA ALA A 170 29.16 -0.17 7.08
C ALA A 170 28.85 -0.96 8.36
N SER A 171 28.40 -2.22 8.23
CA SER A 171 28.06 -3.09 9.35
C SER A 171 29.01 -4.28 9.45
N GLY A 172 29.51 -4.54 10.66
CA GLY A 172 30.29 -5.73 11.00
C GLY A 172 29.44 -6.93 11.44
N ALA A 173 28.11 -6.82 11.41
CA ALA A 173 27.20 -7.84 11.97
C ALA A 173 27.43 -9.23 11.35
N HIS A 174 27.48 -10.25 12.19
CA HIS A 174 27.54 -11.64 11.76
C HIS A 174 26.15 -12.13 11.36
N ILE A 175 26.00 -12.48 10.07
CA ILE A 175 24.74 -13.00 9.52
C ILE A 175 24.80 -14.53 9.40
N ARG A 176 23.93 -15.24 10.11
CA ARG A 176 23.75 -16.69 9.97
C ARG A 176 22.57 -17.00 9.07
N LEU A 177 22.81 -17.84 8.07
CA LEU A 177 21.79 -18.36 7.19
C LEU A 177 21.68 -19.87 7.38
N VAL A 178 20.46 -20.39 7.40
CA VAL A 178 20.19 -21.83 7.38
C VAL A 178 19.45 -22.18 6.10
N LEU A 179 19.88 -23.26 5.44
CA LEU A 179 19.33 -23.74 4.19
C LEU A 179 19.02 -25.24 4.32
N PRO A 180 17.76 -25.59 4.66
CA PRO A 180 17.31 -26.98 4.64
C PRO A 180 17.24 -27.50 3.20
N ALA A 181 17.78 -28.69 2.93
CA ALA A 181 17.86 -29.26 1.59
C ALA A 181 17.87 -30.79 1.57
N ALA A 182 17.25 -31.39 0.54
CA ALA A 182 17.48 -32.80 0.19
C ALA A 182 18.72 -32.94 -0.70
N PHE A 183 19.37 -34.11 -0.70
CA PHE A 183 20.56 -34.34 -1.56
C PHE A 183 20.29 -34.18 -3.06
N ALA A 184 19.07 -34.52 -3.50
CA ALA A 184 18.65 -34.31 -4.89
C ALA A 184 18.70 -32.82 -5.30
N GLN A 185 18.78 -31.89 -4.34
CA GLN A 185 18.86 -30.45 -4.57
C GLN A 185 20.28 -29.89 -4.47
N ALA A 186 21.32 -30.73 -4.41
CA ALA A 186 22.72 -30.29 -4.27
C ALA A 186 23.13 -29.22 -5.29
N ASP A 187 22.72 -29.34 -6.56
CA ASP A 187 22.98 -28.31 -7.58
C ASP A 187 22.28 -26.97 -7.27
N ALA A 188 21.09 -27.02 -6.66
CA ALA A 188 20.37 -25.84 -6.23
C ALA A 188 21.06 -25.18 -5.03
N VAL A 189 21.52 -25.98 -4.06
CA VAL A 189 22.37 -25.52 -2.95
C VAL A 189 23.62 -24.83 -3.48
N ALA A 190 24.33 -25.43 -4.44
CA ALA A 190 25.53 -24.87 -5.03
C ALA A 190 25.30 -23.48 -5.67
N ARG A 191 24.15 -23.28 -6.34
CA ARG A 191 23.75 -21.96 -6.88
C ARG A 191 23.52 -20.92 -5.79
N SER A 192 22.85 -21.29 -4.70
CA SER A 192 22.65 -20.40 -3.56
C SER A 192 23.97 -20.02 -2.90
N VAL A 193 24.86 -21.00 -2.67
CA VAL A 193 26.22 -20.77 -2.14
C VAL A 193 27.03 -19.84 -3.04
N ALA A 194 26.95 -20.01 -4.37
CA ALA A 194 27.62 -19.12 -5.31
C ALA A 194 27.13 -17.67 -5.18
N SER A 195 25.82 -17.46 -4.97
CA SER A 195 25.27 -16.11 -4.73
C SER A 195 25.71 -15.50 -3.39
N LEU A 196 25.92 -16.33 -2.37
CA LEU A 196 26.45 -15.90 -1.06
C LEU A 196 27.92 -15.51 -1.13
N ARG A 197 28.73 -16.24 -1.90
CA ARG A 197 30.14 -15.88 -2.17
C ARG A 197 30.28 -14.53 -2.87
N ALA A 198 29.32 -14.20 -3.72
CA ALA A 198 29.27 -12.92 -4.42
C ALA A 198 28.82 -11.75 -3.52
N GLN A 199 28.44 -11.99 -2.27
CA GLN A 199 27.99 -10.93 -1.37
C GLN A 199 29.11 -9.96 -1.03
N THR A 200 28.76 -8.68 -1.03
CA THR A 200 29.61 -7.57 -0.59
C THR A 200 29.83 -7.60 0.92
N HIS A 201 28.82 -8.02 1.70
CA HIS A 201 28.96 -8.32 3.11
C HIS A 201 29.81 -9.58 3.28
N ARG A 202 30.89 -9.52 4.06
CA ARG A 202 31.84 -10.64 4.21
C ARG A 202 31.58 -11.51 5.44
N ASN A 203 31.03 -10.92 6.50
CA ASN A 203 30.79 -11.60 7.78
C ASN A 203 29.45 -12.36 7.78
N TRP A 204 29.43 -13.52 7.11
CA TRP A 204 28.28 -14.41 7.11
C TRP A 204 28.72 -15.86 7.27
N SER A 205 27.80 -16.71 7.76
CA SER A 205 27.93 -18.17 7.76
C SER A 205 26.66 -18.83 7.23
N LEU A 206 26.82 -19.99 6.60
CA LEU A 206 25.74 -20.80 6.07
C LEU A 206 25.80 -22.20 6.68
N LEU A 207 24.71 -22.64 7.30
CA LEU A 207 24.48 -24.04 7.62
C LEU A 207 23.57 -24.67 6.56
N VAL A 208 24.10 -25.64 5.82
CA VAL A 208 23.29 -26.51 4.96
C VAL A 208 22.81 -27.68 5.80
N ALA A 209 21.50 -27.75 6.06
CA ALA A 209 20.91 -28.78 6.89
C ALA A 209 20.24 -29.83 6.00
N TRP A 210 20.84 -31.02 5.91
CA TRP A 210 20.44 -32.08 4.99
C TRP A 210 19.31 -32.92 5.60
N THR A 211 18.25 -33.14 4.82
CA THR A 211 17.03 -33.84 5.29
C THR A 211 17.06 -35.35 5.13
N GLU A 212 18.01 -35.88 4.35
CA GLU A 212 18.15 -37.31 4.06
C GLU A 212 19.64 -37.66 4.05
N GLY A 213 20.02 -38.80 4.64
CA GLY A 213 21.35 -39.43 4.57
C GLY A 213 22.55 -38.68 5.16
N VAL A 214 23.76 -39.22 4.99
CA VAL A 214 25.00 -38.66 5.57
C VAL A 214 25.47 -37.44 4.77
N PRO A 215 25.67 -36.26 5.39
CA PRO A 215 26.08 -35.04 4.70
C PRO A 215 27.29 -35.27 3.77
N PRO A 216 27.34 -34.68 2.56
CA PRO A 216 28.47 -34.85 1.67
C PRO A 216 29.69 -34.18 2.31
N ALA A 217 30.88 -34.72 2.08
CA ALA A 217 32.11 -34.07 2.54
C ALA A 217 32.16 -32.62 1.99
N ARG A 218 32.06 -31.62 2.89
CA ARG A 218 32.04 -30.16 2.69
C ARG A 218 31.58 -29.71 1.28
N PRO A 219 30.33 -29.25 1.10
CA PRO A 219 29.75 -28.95 -0.21
C PRO A 219 30.45 -27.87 -1.06
N ALA A 220 31.51 -27.20 -0.59
CA ALA A 220 32.01 -26.02 -1.32
C ALA A 220 33.47 -25.60 -1.08
N GLY A 221 34.20 -26.07 -0.05
CA GLY A 221 35.55 -25.57 0.24
C GLY A 221 35.64 -24.12 0.77
N ASP A 222 34.51 -23.49 1.11
CA ASP A 222 34.46 -22.19 1.82
C ASP A 222 34.25 -22.44 3.31
N LEU A 223 35.12 -21.91 4.16
CA LEU A 223 35.07 -22.14 5.62
C LEU A 223 33.82 -21.57 6.29
N ARG A 224 33.10 -20.66 5.62
CA ARG A 224 31.82 -20.10 6.09
C ARG A 224 30.64 -21.03 5.87
N VAL A 225 30.81 -22.11 5.10
CA VAL A 225 29.75 -23.07 4.77
C VAL A 225 29.97 -24.37 5.54
N THR A 226 29.04 -24.68 6.44
CA THR A 226 29.01 -25.92 7.21
C THR A 226 27.82 -26.79 6.80
N SER A 227 27.86 -28.07 7.12
CA SER A 227 26.78 -29.01 6.83
C SER A 227 26.48 -29.86 8.05
N ALA A 228 25.20 -30.10 8.30
CA ALA A 228 24.70 -31.00 9.34
C ALA A 228 23.45 -31.74 8.84
N GLU A 229 22.99 -32.73 9.59
CA GLU A 229 21.67 -33.32 9.42
C GLU A 229 20.59 -32.37 9.98
N TRP A 230 19.40 -32.36 9.37
CA TRP A 230 18.26 -31.60 9.90
C TRP A 230 17.70 -32.29 11.15
N ASP A 231 17.72 -31.59 12.28
CA ASP A 231 17.09 -32.02 13.52
C ASP A 231 15.69 -31.39 13.64
N PRO A 232 14.59 -32.17 13.58
CA PRO A 232 13.25 -31.62 13.69
C PRO A 232 12.91 -31.09 15.09
N THR A 233 13.71 -31.42 16.10
CA THR A 233 13.54 -30.97 17.48
C THR A 233 14.23 -29.63 17.76
N VAL A 234 15.08 -29.16 16.84
CA VAL A 234 15.82 -27.90 16.98
C VAL A 234 14.87 -26.72 17.10
N ALA A 235 15.18 -25.76 17.96
CA ALA A 235 14.44 -24.51 18.05
C ALA A 235 15.09 -23.40 17.19
N LEU A 236 14.34 -22.35 16.86
CA LEU A 236 14.88 -21.20 16.11
C LEU A 236 16.05 -20.52 16.85
N GLN A 237 15.99 -20.52 18.18
CA GLN A 237 17.03 -19.96 19.06
C GLN A 237 18.37 -20.68 18.87
N ASP A 238 18.35 -22.01 18.75
CA ASP A 238 19.56 -22.80 18.56
C ASP A 238 20.14 -22.59 17.15
N LEU A 239 19.27 -22.52 16.13
CA LEU A 239 19.68 -22.23 14.76
C LEU A 239 20.30 -20.82 14.60
N CYS A 240 19.89 -19.86 15.43
CA CYS A 240 20.41 -18.50 15.42
C CYS A 240 21.60 -18.26 16.36
N ALA A 241 21.98 -19.23 17.19
CA ALA A 241 22.97 -19.05 18.25
C ALA A 241 24.28 -18.43 17.74
N GLY A 242 24.73 -17.36 18.39
CA GLY A 242 25.97 -16.63 18.05
C GLY A 242 25.89 -15.79 16.78
N ALA A 243 24.70 -15.50 16.26
CA ALA A 243 24.51 -14.58 15.14
C ALA A 243 23.81 -13.29 15.59
N ASP A 244 24.22 -12.16 14.99
CA ASP A 244 23.52 -10.88 15.18
C ASP A 244 22.22 -10.88 14.38
N LEU A 245 22.26 -11.46 13.18
CA LEU A 245 21.14 -11.58 12.25
C LEU A 245 21.01 -13.03 11.77
N PHE A 246 19.77 -13.51 11.67
CA PHE A 246 19.42 -14.85 11.27
C PHE A 246 18.43 -14.85 10.11
N GLY A 247 18.61 -15.74 9.13
CA GLY A 247 17.66 -15.91 8.03
C GLY A 247 17.60 -17.32 7.47
N LEU A 248 16.52 -17.60 6.75
CA LEU A 248 16.33 -18.87 6.04
C LEU A 248 16.43 -18.66 4.53
N LEU A 249 17.08 -19.61 3.86
CA LEU A 249 17.12 -19.70 2.40
C LEU A 249 16.53 -21.03 1.94
N ARG A 250 15.97 -21.03 0.72
CA ARG A 250 15.62 -22.27 0.03
C ARG A 250 16.71 -22.68 -0.96
N PRO A 251 16.88 -23.99 -1.24
CA PRO A 251 17.78 -24.45 -2.29
C PRO A 251 17.47 -23.78 -3.63
N GLY A 252 18.45 -23.08 -4.19
CA GLY A 252 18.34 -22.40 -5.49
C GLY A 252 17.90 -20.93 -5.42
N ASP A 253 17.62 -20.39 -4.24
CA ASP A 253 17.45 -18.94 -4.05
C ASP A 253 18.77 -18.22 -4.40
N ILE A 254 18.68 -17.10 -5.13
CA ILE A 254 19.82 -16.30 -5.58
C ILE A 254 19.68 -14.89 -5.05
N LEU A 255 20.57 -14.50 -4.14
CA LEU A 255 20.61 -13.14 -3.60
C LEU A 255 21.33 -12.18 -4.57
N ALA A 256 20.89 -10.92 -4.59
CA ALA A 256 21.64 -9.84 -5.21
C ALA A 256 22.97 -9.64 -4.46
N PRO A 257 24.10 -9.32 -5.12
CA PRO A 257 25.41 -9.16 -4.47
C PRO A 257 25.46 -8.19 -3.28
N GLU A 258 24.56 -7.21 -3.25
CA GLU A 258 24.43 -6.19 -2.21
C GLU A 258 23.40 -6.54 -1.13
N ALA A 259 22.70 -7.68 -1.23
CA ALA A 259 21.53 -7.98 -0.41
C ALA A 259 21.85 -8.01 1.09
N LEU A 260 22.87 -8.76 1.51
CA LEU A 260 23.20 -8.90 2.93
C LEU A 260 23.68 -7.59 3.55
N SER A 261 24.47 -6.79 2.81
CA SER A 261 24.94 -5.48 3.29
C SER A 261 23.78 -4.52 3.50
N LEU A 262 22.87 -4.42 2.52
CA LEU A 262 21.72 -3.53 2.60
C LEU A 262 20.77 -3.91 3.74
N LEU A 263 20.53 -5.21 3.94
CA LEU A 263 19.67 -5.69 5.02
C LEU A 263 20.32 -5.44 6.39
N ALA A 264 21.60 -5.78 6.57
CA ALA A 264 22.27 -5.61 7.86
C ALA A 264 22.39 -4.14 8.27
N GLU A 265 22.68 -3.26 7.32
CA GLU A 265 22.78 -1.82 7.57
C GLU A 265 21.41 -1.21 7.88
N SER A 266 20.37 -1.58 7.13
CA SER A 266 19.02 -1.08 7.37
C SER A 266 18.46 -1.60 8.70
N ALA A 267 18.77 -2.84 9.08
CA ALA A 267 18.41 -3.37 10.39
C ALA A 267 19.08 -2.58 11.53
N ALA A 268 20.37 -2.27 11.40
CA ALA A 268 21.09 -1.48 12.39
C ALA A 268 20.59 -0.02 12.46
N ALA A 269 20.39 0.63 11.31
CA ALA A 269 19.99 2.02 11.24
C ALA A 269 18.62 2.29 11.87
N GLU A 270 17.71 1.33 11.81
CA GLU A 270 16.34 1.45 12.32
C GLU A 270 16.10 0.62 13.58
N ALA A 271 17.15 0.01 14.15
CA ALA A 271 17.08 -0.89 15.29
C ALA A 271 15.97 -1.95 15.12
N ALA A 272 15.93 -2.58 13.95
CA ALA A 272 14.88 -3.51 13.56
C ALA A 272 14.98 -4.82 14.34
N GLU A 273 13.85 -5.40 14.72
CA GLU A 273 13.75 -6.79 15.18
C GLU A 273 13.75 -7.75 13.99
N MET A 274 13.16 -7.31 12.89
CA MET A 274 13.04 -8.04 11.63
C MET A 274 13.19 -7.09 10.45
N ILE A 275 13.87 -7.54 9.41
CA ILE A 275 13.97 -6.83 8.14
C ILE A 275 13.70 -7.77 6.97
N TYR A 276 12.97 -7.29 5.96
CA TYR A 276 12.76 -8.03 4.72
C TYR A 276 12.84 -7.12 3.50
N ALA A 277 13.09 -7.73 2.34
CA ALA A 277 13.10 -7.05 1.05
C ALA A 277 12.24 -7.79 0.01
N ASP A 278 12.06 -7.21 -1.17
CA ASP A 278 11.29 -7.83 -2.23
C ASP A 278 12.01 -8.97 -2.92
N GLU A 279 11.22 -9.81 -3.59
CA GLU A 279 11.72 -10.93 -4.35
C GLU A 279 11.11 -11.02 -5.75
N GLU A 280 11.73 -11.85 -6.55
CA GLU A 280 11.22 -12.33 -7.81
C GLU A 280 10.98 -13.84 -7.74
N THR A 281 9.87 -14.29 -8.30
CA THR A 281 9.54 -15.72 -8.40
C THR A 281 9.40 -16.15 -9.86
N GLY A 282 9.49 -17.46 -10.09
CA GLY A 282 9.27 -18.08 -11.39
C GLY A 282 10.55 -18.49 -12.13
N GLY A 283 10.37 -19.33 -13.16
CA GLY A 283 11.45 -19.90 -13.95
C GLY A 283 11.82 -19.02 -15.15
N ARG A 284 11.41 -19.44 -16.35
CA ARG A 284 11.65 -18.70 -17.62
C ARG A 284 10.96 -17.34 -17.63
N ARG A 285 9.79 -17.25 -17.00
CA ARG A 285 9.04 -16.00 -16.83
C ARG A 285 9.11 -15.61 -15.35
N ILE A 286 9.70 -14.45 -15.11
CA ILE A 286 9.95 -13.92 -13.78
C ILE A 286 8.84 -12.92 -13.45
N THR A 287 8.32 -12.99 -12.23
CA THR A 287 7.29 -12.07 -11.71
C THR A 287 7.81 -11.46 -10.40
N PRO A 288 7.62 -10.15 -10.18
CA PRO A 288 8.03 -9.52 -8.94
C PRO A 288 6.97 -9.75 -7.85
N CYS A 289 7.43 -10.00 -6.63
CA CYS A 289 6.64 -9.98 -5.41
C CYS A 289 6.94 -8.66 -4.69
N LEU A 290 6.19 -7.61 -5.05
CA LEU A 290 6.33 -6.25 -4.51
C LEU A 290 5.56 -6.14 -3.18
N LYS A 291 6.25 -6.11 -2.05
CA LYS A 291 5.63 -6.26 -0.73
C LYS A 291 5.19 -4.88 -0.19
N PRO A 292 4.15 -4.81 0.65
CA PRO A 292 3.92 -3.61 1.47
C PRO A 292 4.93 -3.57 2.62
N ASP A 293 4.97 -2.45 3.34
CA ASP A 293 5.50 -2.39 4.70
C ASP A 293 4.66 -3.28 5.63
N TRP A 294 5.06 -3.38 6.90
CA TRP A 294 4.57 -4.43 7.80
C TRP A 294 3.04 -4.41 7.99
N SER A 295 2.40 -5.50 7.58
CA SER A 295 0.97 -5.78 7.73
C SER A 295 0.81 -7.17 8.37
N PRO A 296 0.78 -7.27 9.72
CA PRO A 296 0.83 -8.53 10.44
C PRO A 296 -0.30 -9.50 10.10
N ASP A 297 -1.56 -9.04 10.02
CA ASP A 297 -2.68 -9.92 9.67
C ASP A 297 -2.49 -10.51 8.25
N LEU A 298 -2.07 -9.68 7.29
CA LEU A 298 -1.75 -10.13 5.94
C LEU A 298 -0.57 -11.11 5.94
N ALA A 299 0.47 -10.85 6.73
CA ALA A 299 1.65 -11.72 6.85
C ALA A 299 1.32 -13.07 7.48
N LEU A 300 0.50 -13.09 8.54
CA LEU A 300 0.02 -14.30 9.21
C LEU A 300 -0.76 -15.19 8.26
N VAL A 301 -1.61 -14.62 7.41
CA VAL A 301 -2.48 -15.38 6.51
C VAL A 301 -1.77 -15.78 5.21
N THR A 302 -1.03 -14.87 4.59
CA THR A 302 -0.48 -15.08 3.24
C THR A 302 0.98 -15.53 3.24
N GLY A 303 1.72 -15.29 4.32
CA GLY A 303 3.18 -15.51 4.36
C GLY A 303 3.95 -14.65 3.36
N TYR A 304 3.44 -13.45 3.02
CA TYR A 304 4.02 -12.63 1.94
C TYR A 304 5.47 -12.17 2.18
N VAL A 305 5.95 -12.21 3.43
CA VAL A 305 7.30 -11.78 3.83
C VAL A 305 8.35 -12.46 2.96
N GLY A 306 8.25 -13.78 2.75
CA GLY A 306 9.16 -14.52 1.87
C GLY A 306 10.65 -14.32 2.19
N ALA A 307 11.47 -14.14 1.16
CA ALA A 307 12.90 -13.88 1.26
C ALA A 307 13.30 -12.63 0.42
N PRO A 308 14.51 -12.07 0.60
CA PRO A 308 15.33 -12.29 1.78
C PRO A 308 14.69 -11.60 2.99
N ALA A 309 14.67 -12.31 4.12
CA ALA A 309 14.27 -11.78 5.41
C ALA A 309 15.33 -12.17 6.45
N LEU A 310 15.68 -11.23 7.31
CA LEU A 310 16.58 -11.43 8.44
C LEU A 310 15.87 -11.00 9.73
N THR A 311 16.09 -11.75 10.79
CA THR A 311 15.59 -11.46 12.13
C THR A 311 16.78 -11.31 13.06
N THR A 312 16.72 -10.41 14.04
CA THR A 312 17.80 -10.29 15.02
C THR A 312 17.88 -11.50 15.94
N GLY A 313 19.10 -11.94 16.23
CA GLY A 313 19.33 -13.02 17.19
C GLY A 313 18.78 -12.67 18.58
N ALA A 314 18.88 -11.39 18.97
CA ALA A 314 18.35 -10.89 20.24
C ALA A 314 16.83 -11.03 20.35
N PHE A 315 16.08 -10.73 19.28
CA PHE A 315 14.63 -10.93 19.25
C PHE A 315 14.27 -12.41 19.36
N LEU A 316 14.91 -13.27 18.56
CA LEU A 316 14.63 -14.71 18.57
C LEU A 316 14.94 -15.34 19.93
N ALA A 317 16.03 -14.93 20.58
CA ALA A 317 16.41 -15.42 21.91
C ALA A 317 15.38 -15.06 23.00
N GLY A 318 14.56 -14.02 22.78
CA GLY A 318 13.46 -13.64 23.68
C GLY A 318 12.17 -14.42 23.47
N LEU A 319 12.05 -15.20 22.40
CA LEU A 319 10.86 -15.99 22.12
C LEU A 319 10.88 -17.33 22.87
N PRO A 320 9.71 -17.92 23.19
CA PRO A 320 9.63 -19.27 23.74
C PRO A 320 10.33 -20.29 22.83
N ALA A 321 11.08 -21.22 23.43
CA ALA A 321 11.69 -22.33 22.70
C ALA A 321 10.59 -23.30 22.24
N ALA A 322 10.47 -23.49 20.94
CA ALA A 322 9.55 -24.43 20.32
C ALA A 322 10.25 -25.17 19.17
N PRO A 323 10.06 -26.50 19.05
CA PRO A 323 10.61 -27.25 17.94
C PRO A 323 10.16 -26.68 16.59
N VAL A 324 11.10 -26.53 15.66
CA VAL A 324 10.80 -26.07 14.31
C VAL A 324 9.97 -27.11 13.56
N GLY A 325 10.20 -28.41 13.78
CA GLY A 325 9.52 -29.52 13.11
C GLY A 325 10.19 -29.92 11.80
N ALA A 326 9.39 -30.34 10.81
CA ALA A 326 9.93 -30.77 9.53
C ALA A 326 10.61 -29.60 8.79
N SER A 327 11.58 -29.91 7.92
CA SER A 327 12.35 -28.88 7.20
C SER A 327 11.49 -27.95 6.34
N GLU A 328 10.41 -28.46 5.72
CA GLU A 328 9.48 -27.63 4.97
C GLU A 328 8.69 -26.62 5.82
N GLU A 329 8.60 -26.86 7.13
CA GLU A 329 7.88 -26.02 8.08
C GLU A 329 8.76 -24.90 8.66
N ALA A 330 10.08 -24.94 8.44
CA ALA A 330 11.02 -23.99 9.04
C ALA A 330 10.72 -22.53 8.69
N ALA A 331 10.40 -22.26 7.42
CA ALA A 331 10.01 -20.92 6.98
C ALA A 331 8.70 -20.47 7.65
N LEU A 332 7.72 -21.37 7.77
CA LEU A 332 6.46 -21.08 8.43
C LEU A 332 6.65 -20.82 9.94
N ALA A 333 7.49 -21.61 10.61
CA ALA A 333 7.84 -21.39 12.02
C ALA A 333 8.47 -20.01 12.24
N LEU A 334 9.44 -19.62 11.40
CA LEU A 334 10.06 -18.29 11.47
C LEU A 334 9.06 -17.17 11.18
N ASP A 335 8.22 -17.32 10.15
CA ASP A 335 7.20 -16.32 9.80
C ASP A 335 6.21 -16.08 10.95
N LEU A 336 5.74 -17.15 11.61
CA LEU A 336 4.81 -17.03 12.74
C LEU A 336 5.50 -16.46 13.99
N ALA A 337 6.72 -16.91 14.29
CA ALA A 337 7.52 -16.38 15.41
C ALA A 337 7.74 -14.86 15.29
N THR A 338 8.03 -14.39 14.08
CA THR A 338 8.30 -12.97 13.79
C THR A 338 7.03 -12.11 13.68
N ALA A 339 5.83 -12.69 13.70
CA ALA A 339 4.59 -11.92 13.68
C ALA A 339 4.37 -11.06 14.93
N THR A 340 5.09 -11.35 16.02
CA THR A 340 5.11 -10.54 17.26
C THR A 340 6.07 -9.35 17.20
N ALA A 341 6.89 -9.24 16.16
CA ALA A 341 7.83 -8.15 16.02
C ALA A 341 7.11 -6.80 15.87
N THR A 342 7.61 -5.80 16.58
CA THR A 342 7.05 -4.44 16.62
C THR A 342 7.90 -3.47 15.79
N ARG A 343 9.20 -3.74 15.67
CA ARG A 343 10.14 -2.97 14.85
C ARG A 343 10.50 -3.73 13.59
N VAL A 344 9.60 -3.70 12.62
CA VAL A 344 9.78 -4.40 11.35
C VAL A 344 10.11 -3.41 10.24
N VAL A 345 11.19 -3.67 9.52
CA VAL A 345 11.65 -2.83 8.41
C VAL A 345 11.44 -3.54 7.10
N HIS A 346 10.81 -2.83 6.17
CA HIS A 346 10.74 -3.26 4.78
C HIS A 346 11.69 -2.41 3.94
N LEU A 347 12.56 -3.08 3.20
CA LEU A 347 13.40 -2.46 2.18
C LEU A 347 12.82 -2.80 0.80
N PRO A 348 12.05 -1.90 0.15
CA PRO A 348 11.35 -2.20 -1.12
C PRO A 348 12.34 -2.15 -2.30
N ARG A 349 13.19 -3.17 -2.31
CA ARG A 349 14.24 -3.47 -3.26
C ARG A 349 14.13 -4.94 -3.59
N ILE A 350 14.25 -5.27 -4.86
CA ILE A 350 14.23 -6.65 -5.32
C ILE A 350 15.63 -7.24 -5.13
N LEU A 351 15.82 -7.95 -4.02
CA LEU A 351 17.13 -8.45 -3.56
C LEU A 351 17.28 -9.97 -3.61
N CYS A 352 16.21 -10.70 -3.92
CA CYS A 352 16.27 -12.15 -4.09
C CYS A 352 15.52 -12.60 -5.34
N ARG A 353 16.07 -13.58 -6.05
CA ARG A 353 15.33 -14.39 -7.02
C ARG A 353 15.11 -15.77 -6.42
N ARG A 354 13.85 -16.10 -6.18
CA ARG A 354 13.43 -17.41 -5.65
C ARG A 354 13.48 -18.48 -6.72
N ALA A 355 13.90 -19.67 -6.33
CA ALA A 355 13.67 -20.85 -7.15
C ALA A 355 12.15 -21.12 -7.27
N PRO A 356 11.66 -21.63 -8.41
CA PRO A 356 10.28 -22.10 -8.52
C PRO A 356 10.00 -23.13 -7.43
N GLN A 357 8.93 -22.92 -6.67
CA GLN A 357 8.51 -23.86 -5.64
C GLN A 357 7.92 -25.11 -6.33
N THR A 358 8.53 -26.27 -6.08
CA THR A 358 8.15 -27.55 -6.68
C THR A 358 7.18 -28.37 -5.83
N ALA A 359 7.18 -28.13 -4.51
CA ALA A 359 6.28 -28.77 -3.55
C ALA A 359 5.23 -27.78 -3.04
N ALA A 360 4.02 -28.26 -2.74
CA ALA A 360 2.99 -27.45 -2.12
C ALA A 360 3.51 -26.87 -0.78
N PRO A 361 3.27 -25.58 -0.47
CA PRO A 361 3.57 -25.06 0.86
C PRO A 361 2.88 -25.90 1.94
N ALA A 362 3.52 -26.04 3.10
CA ALA A 362 2.89 -26.62 4.28
C ALA A 362 1.58 -25.88 4.59
N ASP A 363 0.54 -26.61 5.03
CA ASP A 363 -0.72 -25.99 5.39
C ASP A 363 -0.49 -25.07 6.60
N ARG A 364 -0.78 -23.78 6.40
CA ARG A 364 -0.51 -22.74 7.38
C ARG A 364 -1.52 -22.73 8.52
N ALA A 365 -2.73 -23.22 8.27
CA ALA A 365 -3.85 -23.12 9.22
C ALA A 365 -3.56 -23.77 10.59
N PRO A 366 -3.10 -25.04 10.69
CA PRO A 366 -2.91 -25.69 12.00
C PRO A 366 -1.85 -25.02 12.86
N ARG A 367 -0.73 -24.60 12.26
CA ARG A 367 0.34 -23.89 12.98
C ARG A 367 -0.07 -22.46 13.35
N LEU A 368 -0.84 -21.79 12.50
CA LEU A 368 -1.38 -20.47 12.81
C LEU A 368 -2.39 -20.53 13.96
N ASP A 369 -3.28 -21.53 14.00
CA ASP A 369 -4.18 -21.75 15.16
C ASP A 369 -3.40 -21.95 16.45
N ALA A 370 -2.39 -22.84 16.43
CA ALA A 370 -1.54 -23.09 17.59
C ALA A 370 -0.80 -21.83 18.05
N TYR A 371 -0.30 -21.02 17.10
CA TYR A 371 0.34 -19.74 17.38
C TYR A 371 -0.64 -18.75 18.03
N LEU A 372 -1.85 -18.57 17.46
CA LEU A 372 -2.86 -17.66 17.99
C LEU A 372 -3.27 -18.04 19.42
N TRP A 373 -3.46 -19.34 19.67
CA TRP A 373 -3.74 -19.89 20.99
C TRP A 373 -2.61 -19.58 21.99
N ALA A 374 -1.36 -19.88 21.62
CA ALA A 374 -0.19 -19.62 22.46
C ALA A 374 0.04 -18.12 22.73
N ALA A 375 -0.30 -17.25 21.77
CA ALA A 375 -0.23 -15.81 21.91
C ALA A 375 -1.39 -15.22 22.75
N GLY A 376 -2.37 -16.03 23.17
CA GLY A 376 -3.58 -15.54 23.84
C GLY A 376 -4.44 -14.63 22.95
N SER A 377 -4.31 -14.77 21.62
CA SER A 377 -5.09 -13.98 20.68
C SER A 377 -6.56 -14.44 20.67
N PRO A 378 -7.53 -13.53 20.66
CA PRO A 378 -8.93 -13.89 20.50
C PRO A 378 -9.28 -14.28 19.06
N ALA A 379 -8.39 -14.02 18.09
CA ALA A 379 -8.61 -14.40 16.70
C ALA A 379 -8.52 -15.91 16.51
N ARG A 380 -9.30 -16.44 15.56
CA ARG A 380 -9.24 -17.84 15.14
C ARG A 380 -9.00 -17.94 13.64
N THR A 381 -8.35 -19.00 13.18
CA THR A 381 -8.26 -19.21 11.74
C THR A 381 -9.61 -19.67 11.20
N VAL A 382 -9.95 -19.18 10.01
CA VAL A 382 -11.12 -19.62 9.25
C VAL A 382 -10.73 -19.78 7.79
N ARG A 383 -11.56 -20.51 7.04
CA ARG A 383 -11.44 -20.58 5.59
C ARG A 383 -12.64 -19.94 4.91
N HIS A 384 -12.39 -18.87 4.16
CA HIS A 384 -13.38 -18.26 3.28
C HIS A 384 -13.06 -18.67 1.84
N GLU A 385 -13.99 -19.38 1.18
CA GLU A 385 -13.83 -19.83 -0.21
C GLU A 385 -12.53 -20.64 -0.45
N GLY A 386 -12.16 -21.49 0.51
CA GLY A 386 -10.95 -22.32 0.45
C GLY A 386 -9.64 -21.57 0.79
N ARG A 387 -9.71 -20.29 1.14
CA ARG A 387 -8.55 -19.45 1.49
C ARG A 387 -8.53 -19.16 2.98
N LEU A 388 -7.33 -19.15 3.55
CA LEU A 388 -7.11 -18.86 4.97
C LEU A 388 -7.44 -17.39 5.27
N ASP A 389 -7.95 -17.14 6.47
CA ASP A 389 -8.26 -15.81 6.99
C ASP A 389 -8.29 -15.82 8.53
N LEU A 390 -8.39 -14.64 9.14
CA LEU A 390 -8.50 -14.43 10.58
C LEU A 390 -9.89 -13.90 10.94
N HIS A 391 -10.63 -14.68 11.71
CA HIS A 391 -11.87 -14.23 12.31
C HIS A 391 -11.59 -13.64 13.69
N TRP A 392 -11.79 -12.33 13.81
CA TRP A 392 -11.77 -11.60 15.07
C TRP A 392 -13.17 -11.58 15.69
N PRO A 393 -13.35 -12.00 16.96
CA PRO A 393 -14.65 -11.96 17.60
C PRO A 393 -15.00 -10.55 18.05
N ARG A 394 -16.28 -10.20 17.96
CA ARG A 394 -16.84 -9.02 18.63
C ARG A 394 -16.90 -9.24 20.15
N PRO A 395 -16.68 -8.22 20.99
CA PRO A 395 -16.88 -8.32 22.44
C PRO A 395 -18.33 -8.63 22.80
N GLU A 396 -18.53 -9.37 23.90
CA GLU A 396 -19.83 -9.55 24.54
C GLU A 396 -19.81 -8.94 25.95
N PRO A 397 -20.78 -8.08 26.32
CA PRO A 397 -21.92 -7.62 25.49
C PRO A 397 -21.49 -6.72 24.33
N ALA A 398 -22.29 -6.71 23.26
CA ALA A 398 -22.08 -5.84 22.10
C ALA A 398 -22.00 -4.35 22.49
N PRO A 399 -20.94 -3.61 22.12
CA PRO A 399 -20.87 -2.16 22.36
C PRO A 399 -21.97 -1.42 21.59
N LEU A 400 -22.46 -0.31 22.13
CA LEU A 400 -23.42 0.52 21.40
C LEU A 400 -22.72 1.18 20.21
N VAL A 401 -23.29 1.05 19.02
CA VAL A 401 -22.81 1.72 17.81
C VAL A 401 -23.70 2.91 17.46
N SER A 402 -23.11 4.09 17.26
CA SER A 402 -23.82 5.24 16.69
C SER A 402 -23.48 5.40 15.22
N ILE A 403 -24.47 5.19 14.35
CA ILE A 403 -24.35 5.42 12.92
C ILE A 403 -24.70 6.88 12.63
N VAL A 404 -23.74 7.65 12.13
CA VAL A 404 -23.89 9.09 11.84
C VAL A 404 -24.06 9.29 10.34
N ILE A 405 -25.20 9.87 9.94
CA ILE A 405 -25.54 10.12 8.53
C ILE A 405 -25.80 11.62 8.29
N PRO A 406 -24.85 12.34 7.68
CA PRO A 406 -25.12 13.66 7.12
C PRO A 406 -26.11 13.54 5.96
N SER A 407 -27.20 14.32 5.98
CA SER A 407 -28.24 14.24 4.95
C SER A 407 -28.82 15.61 4.59
N ARG A 408 -29.42 15.67 3.40
CA ARG A 408 -30.27 16.76 2.93
C ARG A 408 -31.11 16.30 1.74
N ASP A 409 -32.43 16.44 1.85
CA ASP A 409 -33.42 16.05 0.84
C ASP A 409 -33.16 14.62 0.30
N ARG A 410 -33.61 14.31 -0.92
CA ARG A 410 -33.37 13.01 -1.58
C ARG A 410 -33.95 11.82 -0.81
N LEU A 411 -35.28 11.78 -0.75
CA LEU A 411 -36.04 10.67 -0.14
C LEU A 411 -35.55 9.29 -0.59
N ASP A 412 -35.22 9.15 -1.88
CA ASP A 412 -34.74 7.90 -2.48
C ASP A 412 -33.47 7.35 -1.80
N LEU A 413 -32.57 8.24 -1.40
CA LEU A 413 -31.32 7.88 -0.73
C LEU A 413 -31.54 7.66 0.76
N ILE A 414 -32.21 8.61 1.44
CA ILE A 414 -32.44 8.55 2.89
C ILE A 414 -33.25 7.30 3.24
N ALA A 415 -34.36 7.04 2.55
CA ALA A 415 -35.19 5.85 2.82
C ALA A 415 -34.37 4.57 2.66
N ARG A 416 -33.60 4.45 1.58
CA ARG A 416 -32.79 3.26 1.30
C ARG A 416 -31.75 2.98 2.39
N VAL A 417 -31.02 3.99 2.84
CA VAL A 417 -30.01 3.80 3.89
C VAL A 417 -30.66 3.51 5.24
N THR A 418 -31.76 4.20 5.59
CA THR A 418 -32.44 3.97 6.88
C THR A 418 -33.12 2.62 6.94
N ASP A 419 -33.76 2.16 5.86
CA ASP A 419 -34.38 0.85 5.80
C ASP A 419 -33.33 -0.27 5.90
N GLY A 420 -32.19 -0.11 5.23
CA GLY A 420 -31.07 -1.06 5.33
C GLY A 420 -30.48 -1.11 6.73
N VAL A 421 -30.23 0.04 7.35
CA VAL A 421 -29.66 0.10 8.71
C VAL A 421 -30.63 -0.45 9.75
N LEU A 422 -31.89 -0.04 9.73
CA LEU A 422 -32.85 -0.38 10.78
C LEU A 422 -33.51 -1.76 10.61
N GLY A 423 -33.65 -2.21 9.36
CA GLY A 423 -34.40 -3.42 9.00
C GLY A 423 -33.55 -4.58 8.47
N MET A 424 -32.32 -4.34 8.01
CA MET A 424 -31.46 -5.38 7.42
C MET A 424 -30.15 -5.62 8.17
N THR A 425 -29.85 -4.87 9.23
CA THR A 425 -28.60 -5.02 9.99
C THR A 425 -28.80 -5.96 11.18
N ASP A 426 -28.03 -7.04 11.23
CA ASP A 426 -28.03 -7.99 12.34
C ASP A 426 -27.00 -7.56 13.39
N TYR A 427 -27.31 -6.49 14.12
CA TYR A 427 -26.48 -6.00 15.22
C TYR A 427 -27.37 -5.54 16.37
N PRO A 428 -27.17 -6.04 17.60
CA PRO A 428 -28.16 -5.89 18.67
C PRO A 428 -28.21 -4.48 19.29
N SER A 429 -27.11 -3.72 19.23
CA SER A 429 -26.95 -2.48 19.99
C SER A 429 -26.55 -1.31 19.07
N LEU A 430 -27.51 -0.73 18.36
CA LEU A 430 -27.25 0.42 17.48
C LEU A 430 -28.22 1.59 17.72
N GLU A 431 -27.75 2.79 17.45
CA GLU A 431 -28.57 3.99 17.23
C GLU A 431 -28.22 4.63 15.89
N LEU A 432 -29.16 5.40 15.35
CA LEU A 432 -29.02 6.16 14.12
C LEU A 432 -29.11 7.66 14.40
N VAL A 433 -28.10 8.41 14.00
CA VAL A 433 -28.01 9.87 14.16
C VAL A 433 -27.97 10.50 12.77
N ILE A 434 -29.11 11.00 12.32
CA ILE A 434 -29.23 11.73 11.06
C ILE A 434 -28.95 13.21 11.33
N VAL A 435 -27.98 13.79 10.64
CA VAL A 435 -27.63 15.20 10.74
C VAL A 435 -28.17 15.92 9.51
N ASP A 436 -29.29 16.62 9.68
CA ASP A 436 -30.05 17.21 8.58
C ASP A 436 -29.59 18.63 8.27
N ASN A 437 -29.11 18.88 7.05
CA ASN A 437 -28.73 20.23 6.61
C ASN A 437 -29.90 21.01 5.98
N GLY A 438 -31.02 21.06 6.70
CA GLY A 438 -32.20 21.84 6.33
C GLY A 438 -32.95 21.25 5.15
N SER A 439 -33.37 19.99 5.25
CA SER A 439 -34.27 19.38 4.26
C SER A 439 -35.57 20.18 4.13
N THR A 440 -36.03 20.37 2.90
CA THR A 440 -37.25 21.11 2.57
C THR A 440 -38.25 20.28 1.78
N ASP A 441 -37.83 19.12 1.26
CA ASP A 441 -38.71 18.17 0.58
C ASP A 441 -39.79 17.64 1.55
N PRO A 442 -41.10 17.88 1.28
CA PRO A 442 -42.18 17.42 2.14
C PRO A 442 -42.18 15.90 2.37
N ALA A 443 -41.73 15.13 1.38
CA ALA A 443 -41.70 13.68 1.51
C ALA A 443 -40.58 13.20 2.46
N VAL A 444 -39.45 13.91 2.49
CA VAL A 444 -38.36 13.67 3.47
C VAL A 444 -38.81 14.07 4.88
N LEU A 445 -39.48 15.21 5.02
CA LEU A 445 -40.05 15.62 6.31
C LEU A 445 -41.06 14.59 6.84
N ALA A 446 -41.93 14.07 5.98
CA ALA A 446 -42.86 12.99 6.33
C ALA A 446 -42.14 11.68 6.71
N LEU A 447 -41.03 11.35 6.05
CA LEU A 447 -40.19 10.21 6.44
C LEU A 447 -39.55 10.44 7.82
N TYR A 448 -39.01 11.62 8.08
CA TYR A 448 -38.41 11.97 9.37
C TYR A 448 -39.40 11.87 10.53
N GLU A 449 -40.65 12.29 10.35
CA GLU A 449 -41.69 12.10 11.37
C GLU A 449 -41.93 10.62 11.70
N ARG A 450 -41.95 9.74 10.68
CA ARG A 450 -42.05 8.29 10.91
C ARG A 450 -40.82 7.73 11.62
N LEU A 451 -39.63 8.13 11.19
CA LEU A 451 -38.37 7.66 11.76
C LEU A 451 -38.21 8.06 13.22
N ARG A 452 -38.71 9.22 13.64
CA ARG A 452 -38.69 9.65 15.05
C ARG A 452 -39.48 8.73 16.00
N ALA A 453 -40.38 7.89 15.48
CA ALA A 453 -41.09 6.91 16.29
C ALA A 453 -40.21 5.70 16.68
N ASP A 454 -39.11 5.45 15.96
CA ASP A 454 -38.14 4.41 16.33
C ASP A 454 -37.19 4.95 17.43
N PRO A 455 -37.12 4.32 18.61
CA PRO A 455 -36.29 4.81 19.73
C PRO A 455 -34.79 4.79 19.43
N ARG A 456 -34.36 4.06 18.39
CA ARG A 456 -32.98 4.03 17.93
C ARG A 456 -32.63 5.27 17.12
N VAL A 457 -33.60 6.00 16.59
CA VAL A 457 -33.35 7.09 15.63
C VAL A 457 -33.40 8.45 16.30
N ARG A 458 -32.47 9.30 15.88
CA ARG A 458 -32.45 10.72 16.22
C ARG A 458 -32.08 11.53 15.00
N ILE A 459 -32.79 12.64 14.83
CA ILE A 459 -32.59 13.57 13.74
C ILE A 459 -32.18 14.92 14.33
N ALA A 460 -30.94 15.31 14.11
CA ALA A 460 -30.34 16.54 14.60
C ALA A 460 -30.29 17.58 13.48
N PRO A 461 -30.87 18.78 13.66
CA PRO A 461 -30.77 19.84 12.67
C PRO A 461 -29.36 20.44 12.62
N TYR A 462 -28.90 20.82 11.43
CA TYR A 462 -27.67 21.55 11.18
C TYR A 462 -27.96 22.81 10.32
N PRO A 463 -28.40 23.91 10.93
CA PRO A 463 -28.86 25.13 10.24
C PRO A 463 -27.67 26.05 9.86
N HIS A 464 -26.63 25.48 9.26
CA HIS A 464 -25.43 26.20 8.82
C HIS A 464 -25.13 25.91 7.34
N PRO A 465 -24.27 26.68 6.68
CA PRO A 465 -23.79 26.34 5.34
C PRO A 465 -23.21 24.92 5.30
N PHE A 466 -23.39 24.23 4.16
CA PHE A 466 -22.94 22.86 4.00
C PHE A 466 -21.43 22.72 4.26
N ASN A 467 -21.10 21.88 5.23
CA ASN A 467 -19.74 21.45 5.57
C ASN A 467 -19.87 20.01 6.05
N PHE A 468 -19.40 19.07 5.22
CA PHE A 468 -19.56 17.64 5.49
C PHE A 468 -18.86 17.25 6.80
N SER A 469 -17.63 17.73 6.98
CA SER A 469 -16.83 17.48 8.19
C SER A 469 -17.51 18.01 9.45
N ALA A 470 -18.04 19.24 9.40
CA ALA A 470 -18.74 19.81 10.55
C ALA A 470 -20.05 19.09 10.89
N MET A 471 -20.80 18.63 9.87
CA MET A 471 -21.99 17.80 10.06
C MET A 471 -21.64 16.47 10.71
N VAL A 472 -20.61 15.78 10.22
CA VAL A 472 -20.10 14.55 10.82
C VAL A 472 -19.69 14.77 12.27
N ASN A 473 -18.90 15.82 12.54
CA ASN A 473 -18.49 16.20 13.89
C ASN A 473 -19.69 16.48 14.81
N ALA A 474 -20.73 17.16 14.31
CA ALA A 474 -21.96 17.43 15.05
C ALA A 474 -22.70 16.14 15.42
N GLY A 475 -22.84 15.22 14.46
CA GLY A 475 -23.42 13.90 14.70
C GLY A 475 -22.61 13.07 15.70
N ALA A 476 -21.28 13.07 15.58
CA ALA A 476 -20.37 12.40 16.52
C ALA A 476 -20.44 12.96 17.94
N ARG A 477 -20.64 14.28 18.11
CA ARG A 477 -20.90 14.89 19.42
C ARG A 477 -22.25 14.49 20.00
N ALA A 478 -23.26 14.35 19.14
CA ALA A 478 -24.58 13.95 19.55
C ALA A 478 -24.63 12.47 19.94
N ALA A 479 -23.91 11.60 19.25
CA ALA A 479 -23.85 10.15 19.45
C ALA A 479 -23.68 9.70 20.92
N ARG A 480 -24.19 8.52 21.28
CA ARG A 480 -24.05 7.87 22.61
C ARG A 480 -23.21 6.58 22.61
N GLY A 481 -23.10 5.88 21.47
CA GLY A 481 -22.36 4.64 21.32
C GLY A 481 -20.83 4.71 21.36
N ASP A 482 -20.20 3.74 21.99
CA ASP A 482 -18.74 3.63 22.16
C ASP A 482 -18.00 3.56 20.82
N ILE A 483 -18.70 3.11 19.76
CA ILE A 483 -18.21 3.08 18.40
C ILE A 483 -19.05 4.03 17.55
N LEU A 484 -18.36 4.81 16.73
CA LEU A 484 -18.97 5.67 15.71
C LEU A 484 -18.83 4.98 14.36
N VAL A 485 -19.91 4.94 13.59
CA VAL A 485 -19.88 4.57 12.17
C VAL A 485 -20.32 5.78 11.35
N LEU A 486 -19.39 6.31 10.56
CA LEU A 486 -19.67 7.37 9.60
C LEU A 486 -20.23 6.70 8.34
N LEU A 487 -21.43 7.10 7.94
CA LEU A 487 -22.14 6.47 6.83
C LEU A 487 -22.75 7.55 5.93
N ASN A 488 -22.44 7.54 4.65
CA ASN A 488 -23.08 8.44 3.71
C ASN A 488 -24.55 8.04 3.48
N ASN A 489 -25.38 9.02 3.13
CA ASN A 489 -26.80 8.78 2.87
C ASN A 489 -27.08 8.00 1.57
N ASP A 490 -26.11 7.86 0.67
CA ASP A 490 -26.19 7.13 -0.60
C ASP A 490 -25.57 5.72 -0.54
N VAL A 491 -25.53 5.13 0.65
CA VAL A 491 -25.10 3.74 0.90
C VAL A 491 -26.29 2.81 1.07
N ALA A 492 -26.15 1.59 0.57
CA ALA A 492 -27.11 0.51 0.74
C ALA A 492 -26.46 -0.72 1.38
N VAL A 493 -27.10 -1.25 2.42
CA VAL A 493 -26.72 -2.50 3.08
C VAL A 493 -26.94 -3.66 2.11
N LEU A 494 -25.90 -4.47 1.89
CA LEU A 494 -25.99 -5.68 1.05
C LEU A 494 -25.94 -6.96 1.86
N ARG A 495 -25.32 -6.93 3.04
CA ARG A 495 -25.21 -8.08 3.94
C ARG A 495 -25.59 -7.68 5.36
N PRO A 496 -26.31 -8.53 6.11
CA PRO A 496 -26.76 -8.19 7.46
C PRO A 496 -25.64 -8.11 8.50
N ASP A 497 -24.56 -8.86 8.31
CA ASP A 497 -23.42 -8.98 9.22
C ASP A 497 -22.38 -7.84 9.11
N TRP A 498 -22.62 -6.85 8.25
CA TRP A 498 -21.64 -5.80 7.93
C TRP A 498 -21.16 -5.03 9.18
N LEU A 499 -22.06 -4.76 10.13
CA LEU A 499 -21.74 -3.97 11.31
C LEU A 499 -20.95 -4.78 12.33
N ASP A 500 -21.28 -6.07 12.51
CA ASP A 500 -20.51 -6.99 13.34
C ASP A 500 -19.05 -7.07 12.89
N VAL A 501 -18.84 -7.21 11.58
CA VAL A 501 -17.49 -7.26 10.98
C VAL A 501 -16.72 -5.97 11.24
N LEU A 502 -17.34 -4.81 11.04
CA LEU A 502 -16.68 -3.52 11.29
C LEU A 502 -16.33 -3.34 12.77
N VAL A 503 -17.25 -3.69 13.67
CA VAL A 503 -17.05 -3.57 15.11
C VAL A 503 -15.92 -4.50 15.58
N ALA A 504 -15.92 -5.76 15.15
CA ALA A 504 -14.88 -6.73 15.54
C ALA A 504 -13.46 -6.25 15.23
N GLN A 505 -13.30 -5.51 14.12
CA GLN A 505 -12.02 -4.88 13.78
C GLN A 505 -11.78 -3.58 14.58
N ALA A 506 -12.81 -2.74 14.73
CA ALA A 506 -12.66 -1.42 15.33
C ALA A 506 -12.30 -1.47 16.83
N VAL A 507 -12.75 -2.51 17.55
CA VAL A 507 -12.45 -2.65 18.99
C VAL A 507 -11.00 -3.07 19.27
N ARG A 508 -10.24 -3.48 18.25
CA ARG A 508 -8.83 -3.85 18.42
C ARG A 508 -8.04 -2.65 18.94
N PRO A 509 -7.22 -2.79 19.99
CA PRO A 509 -6.52 -1.66 20.61
C PRO A 509 -5.67 -0.85 19.63
N GLU A 510 -5.01 -1.51 18.70
CA GLU A 510 -4.14 -0.94 17.68
C GLU A 510 -4.88 -0.29 16.50
N VAL A 511 -6.19 -0.52 16.33
CA VAL A 511 -6.96 -0.07 15.14
C VAL A 511 -7.64 1.28 15.40
N GLY A 512 -7.34 2.27 14.57
CA GLY A 512 -7.90 3.63 14.65
C GLY A 512 -9.11 3.84 13.74
N ALA A 513 -9.15 3.18 12.59
CA ALA A 513 -10.27 3.28 11.64
C ALA A 513 -10.45 1.98 10.87
N VAL A 514 -11.69 1.65 10.54
CA VAL A 514 -12.04 0.46 9.75
C VAL A 514 -12.93 0.85 8.58
N GLY A 515 -12.53 0.48 7.36
CA GLY A 515 -13.31 0.71 6.15
C GLY A 515 -13.96 -0.57 5.61
N ALA A 516 -15.18 -0.42 5.13
CA ALA A 516 -15.91 -1.47 4.43
C ALA A 516 -15.46 -1.64 2.97
N LYS A 517 -15.75 -2.80 2.38
CA LYS A 517 -15.73 -2.98 0.93
C LYS A 517 -16.97 -2.33 0.32
N LEU A 518 -16.76 -1.36 -0.55
CA LEU A 518 -17.85 -0.69 -1.26
C LEU A 518 -17.89 -1.12 -2.72
N LEU A 519 -19.09 -1.43 -3.19
CA LEU A 519 -19.38 -1.76 -4.58
C LEU A 519 -20.19 -0.64 -5.23
N TYR A 520 -19.98 -0.43 -6.53
CA TYR A 520 -20.95 0.29 -7.34
C TYR A 520 -22.26 -0.48 -7.43
N GLU A 521 -23.31 0.18 -7.91
CA GLU A 521 -24.60 -0.45 -8.17
C GLU A 521 -24.52 -1.62 -9.17
N ASP A 522 -23.56 -1.56 -10.11
CA ASP A 522 -23.30 -2.64 -11.07
C ASP A 522 -22.50 -3.83 -10.49
N GLY A 523 -22.25 -3.84 -9.18
CA GLY A 523 -21.53 -4.89 -8.46
C GLY A 523 -20.01 -4.83 -8.62
N ARG A 524 -19.44 -3.88 -9.36
CA ARG A 524 -17.98 -3.72 -9.46
C ARG A 524 -17.40 -3.04 -8.23
N LEU A 525 -16.13 -3.31 -7.97
CA LEU A 525 -15.39 -2.73 -6.85
C LEU A 525 -15.29 -1.20 -6.95
N GLN A 526 -15.63 -0.51 -5.88
CA GLN A 526 -15.49 0.95 -5.75
C GLN A 526 -14.44 1.33 -4.71
N HIS A 527 -14.48 0.69 -3.53
CA HIS A 527 -13.55 0.97 -2.44
C HIS A 527 -12.92 -0.32 -1.91
N ALA A 528 -11.59 -0.35 -1.92
CA ALA A 528 -10.74 -1.39 -1.34
C ALA A 528 -9.55 -0.76 -0.60
N GLY A 529 -9.82 0.28 0.20
CA GLY A 529 -8.79 1.17 0.72
C GLY A 529 -8.44 2.33 -0.21
N VAL A 530 -7.64 3.26 0.32
CA VAL A 530 -7.10 4.42 -0.38
C VAL A 530 -5.58 4.37 -0.35
N VAL A 531 -4.98 4.71 -1.50
CA VAL A 531 -3.54 4.94 -1.63
C VAL A 531 -3.28 6.43 -1.66
N VAL A 532 -2.41 6.88 -0.78
CA VAL A 532 -1.92 8.24 -0.70
C VAL A 532 -0.81 8.43 -1.75
N GLY A 533 -0.93 9.49 -2.54
CA GLY A 533 -0.16 9.79 -3.74
C GLY A 533 -0.78 9.29 -5.05
N LEU A 534 -1.84 8.48 -5.02
CA LEU A 534 -2.52 8.04 -6.25
C LEU A 534 -3.18 9.25 -6.94
N GLY A 535 -2.73 9.56 -8.16
CA GLY A 535 -3.18 10.73 -8.91
C GLY A 535 -2.47 12.04 -8.57
N GLY A 536 -1.60 12.04 -7.55
CA GLY A 536 -0.96 13.23 -7.01
C GLY A 536 -1.34 13.46 -5.54
N GLU A 537 -2.58 13.16 -5.17
CA GLU A 537 -3.10 13.39 -3.81
C GLU A 537 -3.47 12.06 -3.11
N ALA A 538 -4.65 11.51 -3.34
CA ALA A 538 -5.09 10.24 -2.79
C ALA A 538 -6.20 9.64 -3.68
N GLY A 539 -6.34 8.31 -3.71
CA GLY A 539 -7.44 7.69 -4.45
C GLY A 539 -7.68 6.23 -4.15
N HIS A 540 -8.86 5.75 -4.52
CA HIS A 540 -9.22 4.34 -4.38
C HIS A 540 -8.52 3.47 -5.43
N ILE A 541 -8.01 2.32 -4.97
CA ILE A 541 -7.37 1.34 -5.84
C ILE A 541 -8.38 0.44 -6.53
N LEU A 542 -8.00 -0.06 -7.72
CA LEU A 542 -8.72 -1.11 -8.46
C LEU A 542 -10.22 -0.83 -8.70
N ARG A 543 -10.62 0.44 -8.77
CA ARG A 543 -11.99 0.84 -9.11
C ARG A 543 -12.43 0.16 -10.41
N ARG A 544 -13.70 -0.24 -10.44
CA ARG A 544 -14.40 -0.89 -11.56
C ARG A 544 -13.88 -2.28 -11.94
N ARG A 545 -13.01 -2.89 -11.12
CA ARG A 545 -12.67 -4.31 -11.26
C ARG A 545 -13.81 -5.20 -10.72
N PRO A 546 -13.86 -6.49 -11.09
CA PRO A 546 -14.76 -7.45 -10.45
C PRO A 546 -14.63 -7.42 -8.92
N ALA A 547 -15.74 -7.59 -8.19
CA ALA A 547 -15.75 -7.51 -6.73
C ALA A 547 -14.78 -8.51 -6.06
N ASP A 548 -14.58 -9.69 -6.65
CA ASP A 548 -13.74 -10.78 -6.16
C ASP A 548 -12.26 -10.67 -6.60
N THR A 549 -11.87 -9.51 -7.16
CA THR A 549 -10.49 -9.27 -7.58
C THR A 549 -9.53 -9.53 -6.41
N PRO A 550 -8.55 -10.44 -6.55
CA PRO A 550 -7.65 -10.81 -5.46
C PRO A 550 -6.74 -9.65 -5.01
N GLY A 551 -6.41 -8.74 -5.92
CA GLY A 551 -5.33 -7.77 -5.74
C GLY A 551 -3.95 -8.43 -5.71
N HIS A 552 -2.93 -7.58 -5.67
CA HIS A 552 -1.54 -7.99 -5.56
C HIS A 552 -1.30 -8.73 -4.23
N LEU A 553 -0.60 -9.88 -4.29
CA LEU A 553 -0.39 -10.79 -3.15
C LEU A 553 -1.69 -11.29 -2.48
N ASP A 554 -2.80 -11.36 -3.24
CA ASP A 554 -4.12 -11.77 -2.75
C ASP A 554 -4.68 -10.89 -1.60
N ARG A 555 -4.12 -9.68 -1.41
CA ARG A 555 -4.42 -8.82 -0.25
C ARG A 555 -5.89 -8.42 -0.12
N LEU A 556 -6.65 -8.33 -1.22
CA LEU A 556 -8.06 -7.91 -1.18
C LEU A 556 -9.01 -9.01 -0.70
N ARG A 557 -8.48 -10.14 -0.25
CA ARG A 557 -9.23 -11.27 0.30
C ARG A 557 -9.21 -11.35 1.82
N VAL A 558 -8.35 -10.56 2.47
CA VAL A 558 -8.09 -10.58 3.91
C VAL A 558 -8.18 -9.17 4.45
N ALA A 559 -8.60 -9.00 5.69
CA ALA A 559 -8.51 -7.71 6.37
C ALA A 559 -7.03 -7.30 6.53
N HIS A 560 -6.67 -6.09 6.10
CA HIS A 560 -5.28 -5.65 6.13
C HIS A 560 -5.16 -4.13 6.30
N GLU A 561 -3.99 -3.70 6.71
CA GLU A 561 -3.68 -2.29 6.88
C GLU A 561 -3.63 -1.54 5.54
N VAL A 562 -4.19 -0.33 5.55
CA VAL A 562 -4.17 0.62 4.43
C VAL A 562 -3.93 2.03 4.99
N SER A 563 -3.49 2.97 4.15
CA SER A 563 -3.21 4.33 4.60
C SER A 563 -4.47 5.17 4.88
N GLY A 564 -5.60 4.80 4.27
CA GLY A 564 -6.87 5.45 4.52
C GLY A 564 -8.06 4.67 3.99
N VAL A 565 -9.23 4.96 4.54
CA VAL A 565 -10.52 4.43 4.10
C VAL A 565 -11.52 5.58 4.00
N THR A 566 -12.58 5.42 3.20
CA THR A 566 -13.53 6.51 3.00
C THR A 566 -14.60 6.57 4.08
N ALA A 567 -15.04 7.78 4.42
CA ALA A 567 -16.18 8.02 5.30
C ALA A 567 -17.54 7.65 4.68
N ALA A 568 -17.58 7.13 3.44
CA ALA A 568 -18.79 6.51 2.93
C ALA A 568 -19.25 5.35 3.83
N CYS A 569 -18.33 4.59 4.41
CA CYS A 569 -18.60 3.68 5.54
C CYS A 569 -17.29 3.45 6.33
N LEU A 570 -17.16 4.14 7.47
CA LEU A 570 -15.97 4.11 8.33
C LEU A 570 -16.38 3.90 9.79
N ALA A 571 -15.84 2.86 10.44
CA ALA A 571 -16.01 2.61 11.87
C ALA A 571 -14.78 3.04 12.68
N VAL A 572 -15.00 3.62 13.85
CA VAL A 572 -13.94 4.10 14.76
C VAL A 572 -14.43 4.13 16.20
N VAL A 573 -13.57 3.76 17.15
CA VAL A 573 -13.85 3.95 18.58
C VAL A 573 -13.96 5.45 18.87
N ARG A 574 -15.04 5.85 19.54
CA ARG A 574 -15.35 7.25 19.87
C ARG A 574 -14.19 7.99 20.53
N GLU A 575 -13.50 7.33 21.46
CA GLU A 575 -12.35 7.91 22.14
C GLU A 575 -11.23 8.27 21.16
N LYS A 576 -10.90 7.37 20.22
CA LYS A 576 -9.88 7.61 19.18
C LYS A 576 -10.30 8.72 18.23
N TYR A 577 -11.60 8.80 17.88
CA TYR A 577 -12.15 9.92 17.11
C TYR A 577 -11.92 11.27 17.82
N ARG A 578 -12.21 11.33 19.13
CA ARG A 578 -12.01 12.52 19.95
C ARG A 578 -10.54 12.86 20.16
N ALA A 579 -9.68 11.86 20.29
CA ALA A 579 -8.25 12.03 20.55
C ALA A 579 -7.53 12.83 19.44
N VAL A 580 -8.01 12.74 18.20
CA VAL A 580 -7.49 13.54 17.08
C VAL A 580 -8.32 14.79 16.77
N GLY A 581 -9.38 15.07 17.55
CA GLY A 581 -10.25 16.23 17.36
C GLY A 581 -11.33 16.06 16.28
N GLY A 582 -11.63 14.83 15.86
CA GLY A 582 -12.60 14.56 14.78
C GLY A 582 -12.09 14.96 13.39
N PHE A 583 -12.99 15.31 12.49
CA PHE A 583 -12.63 15.81 11.16
C PHE A 583 -12.19 17.27 11.22
N ASP A 584 -11.18 17.64 10.42
CA ASP A 584 -10.71 19.03 10.28
C ASP A 584 -11.69 19.80 9.38
N GLU A 585 -12.70 20.40 10.01
CA GLU A 585 -13.79 21.09 9.33
C GLU A 585 -13.40 22.45 8.72
N GLU A 586 -12.24 22.98 9.09
CA GLU A 586 -11.71 24.25 8.57
C GLU A 586 -10.90 24.02 7.29
N THR A 587 -9.97 23.06 7.33
CA THR A 587 -9.07 22.76 6.21
C THR A 587 -9.71 21.85 5.17
N PHE A 588 -10.50 20.86 5.62
CA PHE A 588 -11.09 19.82 4.78
C PHE A 588 -12.61 19.75 4.96
N PRO A 589 -13.35 20.81 4.64
CA PRO A 589 -14.80 20.83 4.85
C PRO A 589 -15.56 19.80 3.98
N ILE A 590 -15.00 19.35 2.85
CA ILE A 590 -15.73 18.48 1.90
C ILE A 590 -14.89 17.32 1.35
N ASP A 591 -13.66 17.59 0.94
CA ASP A 591 -12.77 16.64 0.28
C ASP A 591 -11.59 16.28 1.21
N PHE A 592 -11.02 15.08 1.06
CA PHE A 592 -9.87 14.58 1.83
C PHE A 592 -10.02 14.45 3.35
N ASN A 593 -11.16 14.84 3.94
CA ASN A 593 -11.39 14.79 5.39
C ASN A 593 -11.21 13.41 6.01
N ASP A 594 -11.72 12.37 5.34
CA ASP A 594 -11.64 10.98 5.78
C ASP A 594 -10.21 10.45 5.73
N ILE A 595 -9.45 10.82 4.69
CA ILE A 595 -8.05 10.41 4.54
C ILE A 595 -7.15 11.18 5.51
N ASP A 596 -7.33 12.49 5.66
CA ASP A 596 -6.64 13.28 6.68
C ASP A 596 -6.90 12.73 8.09
N PHE A 597 -8.15 12.36 8.39
CA PHE A 597 -8.51 11.74 9.66
C PHE A 597 -7.77 10.41 9.89
N CYS A 598 -7.77 9.50 8.89
CA CYS A 598 -7.04 8.24 8.98
C CYS A 598 -5.53 8.46 9.20
N LEU A 599 -4.94 9.44 8.51
CA LEU A 599 -3.52 9.76 8.63
C LEU A 599 -3.17 10.41 9.98
N ARG A 600 -4.06 11.23 10.56
CA ARG A 600 -3.89 11.76 11.93
C ARG A 600 -3.98 10.67 12.99
N LEU A 601 -4.88 9.70 12.83
CA LEU A 601 -4.90 8.50 13.68
C LEU A 601 -3.59 7.70 13.54
N GLY A 602 -3.10 7.55 12.32
CA GLY A 602 -1.79 6.96 12.01
C GLY A 602 -0.63 7.65 12.72
N ALA A 603 -0.63 8.99 12.74
CA ALA A 603 0.39 9.78 13.45
C ALA A 603 0.38 9.59 14.97
N GLN A 604 -0.73 9.09 15.55
CA GLN A 604 -0.83 8.69 16.96
C GLN A 604 -0.48 7.20 17.20
N GLY A 605 -0.07 6.47 16.16
CA GLY A 605 0.31 5.05 16.24
C GLY A 605 -0.84 4.07 16.01
N TRP A 606 -2.05 4.53 15.67
CA TRP A 606 -3.17 3.64 15.33
C TRP A 606 -3.20 3.26 13.84
N LYS A 607 -3.61 2.04 13.56
CA LYS A 607 -3.69 1.49 12.20
C LYS A 607 -5.05 1.76 11.57
N THR A 608 -5.06 2.02 10.28
CA THR A 608 -6.30 1.96 9.50
C THR A 608 -6.39 0.61 8.82
N VAL A 609 -7.51 -0.09 8.98
CA VAL A 609 -7.76 -1.43 8.42
C VAL A 609 -8.88 -1.36 7.39
N TRP A 610 -8.72 -2.02 6.26
CA TRP A 610 -9.81 -2.30 5.34
C TRP A 610 -10.20 -3.78 5.45
N THR A 611 -11.50 -4.08 5.48
CA THR A 611 -12.00 -5.46 5.53
C THR A 611 -12.82 -5.80 4.27
N PRO A 612 -12.56 -6.96 3.63
CA PRO A 612 -13.35 -7.42 2.50
C PRO A 612 -14.73 -7.96 2.89
N HIS A 613 -14.98 -8.17 4.19
CA HIS A 613 -16.14 -8.92 4.68
C HIS A 613 -17.35 -8.03 5.03
N ALA A 614 -17.13 -6.75 5.31
CA ALA A 614 -18.20 -5.77 5.43
C ALA A 614 -18.50 -5.23 4.02
N VAL A 615 -19.54 -5.73 3.37
CA VAL A 615 -19.85 -5.40 1.97
C VAL A 615 -21.11 -4.55 1.88
N LEU A 616 -20.97 -3.34 1.34
CA LEU A 616 -22.08 -2.42 1.08
C LEU A 616 -22.00 -1.90 -0.37
N SER A 617 -23.11 -1.38 -0.88
CA SER A 617 -23.11 -0.62 -2.13
C SER A 617 -23.09 0.87 -1.83
N HIS A 618 -22.32 1.64 -2.58
CA HIS A 618 -22.32 3.09 -2.49
C HIS A 618 -22.60 3.66 -3.89
N LEU A 619 -23.69 4.40 -4.01
CA LEU A 619 -24.26 4.82 -5.29
C LEU A 619 -23.51 5.99 -5.95
N GLU A 620 -22.42 6.45 -5.31
CA GLU A 620 -21.44 7.49 -5.67
C GLU A 620 -21.95 8.65 -6.55
N SER A 621 -21.96 9.84 -5.96
CA SER A 621 -22.05 11.13 -6.67
C SER A 621 -23.35 11.39 -7.44
N VAL A 622 -24.44 10.69 -7.10
CA VAL A 622 -25.79 11.07 -7.57
C VAL A 622 -26.17 12.48 -7.05
N SER A 623 -25.51 12.98 -6.01
CA SER A 623 -25.77 14.31 -5.42
C SER A 623 -24.75 15.41 -5.77
N ARG A 624 -23.48 15.09 -6.07
CA ARG A 624 -22.39 16.10 -6.11
C ARG A 624 -21.87 16.50 -7.50
N GLY A 625 -21.92 15.62 -8.50
CA GLY A 625 -21.36 15.92 -9.83
C GLY A 625 -19.87 16.28 -9.85
N ARG A 626 -19.34 16.76 -10.98
CA ARG A 626 -17.93 17.21 -11.11
C ARG A 626 -17.80 18.65 -10.62
N PRO A 627 -16.80 18.98 -9.76
CA PRO A 627 -16.66 20.34 -9.24
C PRO A 627 -16.38 21.34 -10.36
N VAL A 628 -17.18 22.40 -10.41
CA VAL A 628 -17.06 23.54 -11.34
C VAL A 628 -17.10 24.86 -10.55
N GLY A 629 -16.55 25.94 -11.11
CA GLY A 629 -16.56 27.27 -10.48
C GLY A 629 -15.98 27.27 -9.06
N ALA A 630 -16.71 27.83 -8.10
CA ALA A 630 -16.29 27.93 -6.71
C ALA A 630 -15.98 26.56 -6.04
N ALA A 631 -16.71 25.50 -6.41
CA ALA A 631 -16.45 24.15 -5.90
C ALA A 631 -15.10 23.61 -6.39
N ARG A 632 -14.70 23.96 -7.62
CA ARG A 632 -13.39 23.59 -8.16
C ARG A 632 -12.27 24.33 -7.43
N ALA A 633 -12.41 25.63 -7.23
CA ALA A 633 -11.42 26.43 -6.50
C ALA A 633 -11.26 25.97 -5.05
N ARG A 634 -12.34 25.54 -4.39
CA ARG A 634 -12.28 24.94 -3.06
C ARG A 634 -11.54 23.60 -3.08
N PHE A 635 -11.91 22.67 -3.96
CA PHE A 635 -11.21 21.40 -4.12
C PHE A 635 -9.70 21.60 -4.32
N GLU A 636 -9.29 22.57 -5.14
CA GLU A 636 -7.87 22.88 -5.37
C GLU A 636 -7.15 23.38 -4.11
N ARG A 637 -7.83 24.18 -3.27
CA ARG A 637 -7.28 24.60 -1.97
C ARG A 637 -7.15 23.43 -0.99
N GLU A 638 -8.18 22.60 -0.88
CA GLU A 638 -8.16 21.40 -0.02
C GLU A 638 -7.07 20.43 -0.49
N ALA A 639 -6.96 20.17 -1.80
CA ALA A 639 -5.90 19.33 -2.38
C ALA A 639 -4.50 19.87 -2.09
N ALA A 640 -4.30 21.20 -2.19
CA ALA A 640 -3.02 21.83 -1.87
C ALA A 640 -2.67 21.69 -0.38
N ALA A 641 -3.63 21.92 0.51
CA ALA A 641 -3.45 21.75 1.96
C ALA A 641 -3.16 20.28 2.33
N PHE A 642 -3.88 19.34 1.72
CA PHE A 642 -3.64 17.90 1.89
C PHE A 642 -2.24 17.52 1.44
N THR A 643 -1.84 17.98 0.25
CA THR A 643 -0.50 17.71 -0.30
C THR A 643 0.59 18.26 0.62
N GLU A 644 0.43 19.49 1.11
CA GLU A 644 1.41 20.10 2.01
C GLU A 644 1.54 19.32 3.32
N ARG A 645 0.40 19.00 3.95
CA ARG A 645 0.32 18.30 5.24
C ARG A 645 0.85 16.87 5.16
N TRP A 646 0.50 16.13 4.11
CA TRP A 646 0.75 14.69 3.99
C TRP A 646 1.80 14.31 2.94
N ARG A 647 2.63 15.27 2.50
CA ARG A 647 3.70 15.06 1.51
C ARG A 647 4.59 13.85 1.81
N ALA A 648 4.92 13.58 3.07
CA ALA A 648 5.80 12.47 3.44
C ALA A 648 5.14 11.13 3.07
N VAL A 649 3.84 10.98 3.35
CA VAL A 649 3.05 9.79 3.02
C VAL A 649 2.78 9.71 1.51
N ILE A 650 2.54 10.83 0.83
CA ILE A 650 2.44 10.88 -0.65
C ILE A 650 3.69 10.33 -1.33
N ARG A 651 4.86 10.59 -0.73
CA ARG A 651 6.14 10.10 -1.25
C ARG A 651 6.38 8.63 -0.93
N HIS A 652 5.80 8.12 0.15
CA HIS A 652 5.91 6.73 0.59
C HIS A 652 4.66 6.32 1.37
N ASP A 653 3.69 5.74 0.65
CA ASP A 653 2.55 5.08 1.27
C ASP A 653 3.01 3.68 1.74
N PRO A 654 2.99 3.39 3.05
CA PRO A 654 3.51 2.13 3.59
C PRO A 654 2.85 0.90 2.98
N PHE A 655 1.60 0.99 2.56
CA PHE A 655 0.82 -0.14 2.07
C PHE A 655 0.71 -0.16 0.53
N TYR A 656 1.48 0.69 -0.16
CA TYR A 656 1.53 0.72 -1.62
C TYR A 656 2.95 0.86 -2.16
N HIS A 657 3.48 -0.27 -2.64
CA HIS A 657 4.88 -0.40 -3.02
C HIS A 657 5.36 0.67 -4.04
N PRO A 658 6.56 1.25 -3.86
CA PRO A 658 7.08 2.37 -4.67
C PRO A 658 7.27 2.10 -6.18
N ALA A 659 7.34 0.83 -6.61
CA ALA A 659 7.36 0.46 -8.02
C ALA A 659 5.97 0.36 -8.68
N LEU A 660 4.89 0.34 -7.90
CA LEU A 660 3.52 0.32 -8.42
C LEU A 660 3.12 1.68 -9.00
N SER A 661 2.16 1.66 -9.92
CA SER A 661 1.72 2.87 -10.64
C SER A 661 0.84 3.75 -9.75
N LEU A 662 1.14 5.05 -9.69
CA LEU A 662 0.27 6.07 -9.07
C LEU A 662 -0.57 6.82 -10.11
N THR A 663 -0.72 6.29 -11.32
CA THR A 663 -1.59 6.91 -12.33
C THR A 663 -3.05 6.56 -12.08
N THR A 664 -3.95 7.54 -12.12
CA THR A 664 -5.41 7.33 -11.96
C THR A 664 -6.09 6.77 -13.22
N PHE A 665 -5.32 6.60 -14.30
CA PHE A 665 -5.81 6.21 -15.61
C PHE A 665 -5.59 4.72 -15.84
N GLY A 666 -6.49 3.88 -15.35
CA GLY A 666 -6.53 2.47 -15.71
C GLY A 666 -6.92 1.52 -14.60
N GLU A 667 -7.51 0.41 -15.02
CA GLU A 667 -7.75 -0.81 -14.24
C GLU A 667 -6.46 -1.55 -13.84
N GLU A 668 -5.29 -1.10 -14.31
CA GLU A 668 -3.98 -1.75 -14.12
C GLU A 668 -3.08 -0.85 -13.25
N LEU A 669 -3.46 -0.69 -11.98
CA LEU A 669 -2.63 -0.05 -10.95
C LEU A 669 -1.52 -0.99 -10.46
N GLU A 670 -1.85 -2.29 -10.47
CA GLU A 670 -1.03 -3.41 -10.06
C GLU A 670 -0.53 -4.22 -11.26
#